data_AF-A0A9X5XJK4-F1
#
_entry.id   AF-A0A9X5XJK4-F1
#
_cell.length_a   1.000
_cell.length_b   1.000
_cell.length_c   1.000
_cell.angle_alpha   90.00
_cell.angle_beta   90.00
_cell.angle_gamma   90.00
#
_symmetry.space_group_name_H-M   'P 1'
#
loop_
_entity.id
_entity.type
_entity.pdbx_description
1 polymer ?
#
loop_
_entity_poly.entity_id
_entity_poly.type
_entity_poly.pdbx_seq_one_letter_code
_entity_poly.pdbx_strand_id
1 'polypeptide(L)'
;LYNRAHLKAPEDAFCDSSNSCDPSRISDGASNDSASSGPCGRDDVKCWWNKPVTWKTDCVDTCGYEFVRFGDTAPEEPDGTAYPPSCGAGGLPGGALIVDDVPADTPVVRAGCSNSWTNSGTFSFSFANNSVETVYPAKVDLHQLGAGFGGHFWFGHTRADDAKGQRLKITGDWKLNRELDKDARVWVHLPDHGAQTKLAKYQIKTRNGWRTRTVSQPGDSNRWVKLGIFRTKGIVPEVKLNTITSDGTGDEDIAFDAVAFEPGDWDFVPDIVIPEGDPDAPDPVWEDTDRQKQPNPEGTTLAANKERCVATDHEGTRQCVKLDYDIKKYGARKWQQSKSSRSGVAAAAAPLVSWCDDPTVSGYTITRREGCNKLAVVIRWDHNGETVGTAVFAVREEILLENKAVFRERMFMSPLSLDASLGTVSLDYWDAICTPDCDEAYQGTWDGLTVWEPVVDTHWASATRTFTWNNAVSGTSQKFDRGTFLNFKAAAPEAAGAAATIKPSWTFWGEVECDNSVAVTNSTGCVFAKNTPTWQTNTKRYPAAAAYYWVLREKLADHPGSKKYNKPMHRMTDKVQQEHNRNTICNKTGAGKWTAHPDATGDTQGVQCDEFPFAATLESGGIPTPVVNGGICAQLFAQKQDDGTWRLFDDDGYDPPTWKEICGRASMPGKQNGDAGRGPGLSGFFTKARVQNGGAFYMEVPQMEGCNPDDVCVIRP
;
A
#
# COMPACT_ATOMS: atom_id res chain seq x y z
N LEU A 1 -2.02 -32.41 -61.72
CA LEU A 1 -2.59 -32.73 -60.39
C LEU A 1 -3.15 -34.15 -60.31
N TYR A 2 -3.95 -34.62 -61.28
CA TYR A 2 -4.52 -35.98 -61.33
C TYR A 2 -3.48 -37.12 -61.15
N ASN A 3 -2.39 -37.15 -61.94
CA ASN A 3 -1.35 -38.19 -61.85
C ASN A 3 -0.56 -38.19 -60.52
N ARG A 4 -0.45 -37.02 -59.86
CA ARG A 4 0.20 -36.85 -58.56
C ARG A 4 -0.69 -37.33 -57.41
N ALA A 5 -2.01 -37.11 -57.52
CA ALA A 5 -2.98 -37.60 -56.54
C ALA A 5 -3.10 -39.13 -56.55
N HIS A 6 -2.88 -39.78 -57.70
CA HIS A 6 -2.91 -41.23 -57.87
C HIS A 6 -1.50 -41.84 -57.98
N LEU A 7 -0.50 -41.23 -57.33
CA LEU A 7 0.87 -41.74 -57.30
C LEU A 7 0.99 -43.00 -56.43
N LYS A 8 0.30 -43.01 -55.28
CA LYS A 8 0.31 -44.10 -54.31
C LYS A 8 -0.38 -45.33 -54.88
N ALA A 9 0.11 -46.52 -54.52
CA ALA A 9 -0.59 -47.76 -54.81
C ALA A 9 -1.95 -47.79 -54.08
N PRO A 10 -2.94 -48.55 -54.57
CA PRO A 10 -4.11 -48.93 -53.78
C PRO A 10 -3.71 -49.49 -52.42
N GLU A 11 -4.52 -49.24 -51.39
CA GLU A 11 -4.20 -49.57 -50.00
C GLU A 11 -3.99 -51.08 -49.76
N ASP A 12 -4.64 -51.90 -50.59
CA ASP A 12 -4.56 -53.36 -50.58
C ASP A 12 -3.50 -53.95 -51.53
N ALA A 13 -2.75 -53.12 -52.28
CA ALA A 13 -1.85 -53.59 -53.32
C ALA A 13 -0.78 -54.58 -52.84
N PHE A 14 -0.38 -54.48 -51.57
CA PHE A 14 0.63 -55.35 -50.94
C PHE A 14 0.01 -56.31 -49.91
N CYS A 15 -1.30 -56.54 -49.98
CA CYS A 15 -2.05 -57.35 -49.03
C CYS A 15 -2.85 -58.43 -49.77
N ASP A 16 -2.33 -59.66 -49.76
CA ASP A 16 -3.05 -60.78 -50.33
C ASP A 16 -2.81 -62.08 -49.54
N SER A 17 -3.43 -63.16 -50.02
CA SER A 17 -3.26 -64.48 -49.43
C SER A 17 -1.81 -64.99 -49.41
N SER A 18 -0.92 -64.45 -50.26
CA SER A 18 0.47 -64.88 -50.35
C SER A 18 1.39 -64.33 -49.26
N ASN A 19 0.98 -63.26 -48.56
CA ASN A 19 1.67 -62.77 -47.37
C ASN A 19 0.85 -62.90 -46.09
N SER A 20 -0.18 -63.77 -46.09
CA SER A 20 -1.10 -63.95 -44.95
C SER A 20 -1.83 -62.66 -44.56
N CYS A 21 -2.12 -61.82 -45.55
CA CYS A 21 -2.84 -60.57 -45.37
C CYS A 21 -4.28 -60.66 -45.91
N ASP A 22 -5.23 -60.12 -45.17
CA ASP A 22 -6.65 -60.05 -45.52
C ASP A 22 -7.02 -58.59 -45.86
N PRO A 23 -7.14 -58.25 -47.16
CA PRO A 23 -7.40 -56.87 -47.58
C PRO A 23 -8.78 -56.36 -47.14
N SER A 24 -9.73 -57.26 -46.83
CA SER A 24 -11.07 -56.86 -46.34
C SER A 24 -11.05 -56.24 -44.94
N ARG A 25 -9.93 -56.35 -44.22
CA ARG A 25 -9.74 -55.80 -42.87
C ARG A 25 -8.96 -54.49 -42.85
N ILE A 26 -8.57 -53.99 -44.01
CA ILE A 26 -7.95 -52.67 -44.15
C ILE A 26 -9.02 -51.61 -43.88
N SER A 27 -8.82 -50.82 -42.82
CA SER A 27 -9.70 -49.72 -42.44
C SER A 27 -9.01 -48.78 -41.45
N ASP A 28 -9.51 -47.56 -41.31
CA ASP A 28 -9.05 -46.59 -40.31
C ASP A 28 -9.15 -47.09 -38.85
N GLY A 29 -9.97 -48.13 -38.62
CA GLY A 29 -10.17 -48.75 -37.30
C GLY A 29 -9.37 -50.04 -37.06
N ALA A 30 -8.52 -50.46 -38.00
CA ALA A 30 -7.73 -51.69 -37.85
C ALA A 30 -6.70 -51.56 -36.71
N SER A 31 -6.51 -52.63 -35.93
CA SER A 31 -5.52 -52.66 -34.85
C SER A 31 -4.67 -53.93 -34.86
N ASN A 32 -3.44 -53.83 -34.35
CA ASN A 32 -2.49 -54.95 -34.23
C ASN A 32 -2.58 -55.63 -32.85
N ASP A 33 -3.75 -55.61 -32.22
CA ASP A 33 -3.97 -56.20 -30.89
C ASP A 33 -4.15 -57.73 -30.96
N SER A 34 -4.56 -58.26 -32.11
CA SER A 34 -4.76 -59.69 -32.38
C SER A 34 -4.58 -60.02 -33.87
N ALA A 35 -4.39 -61.31 -34.18
CA ALA A 35 -4.37 -61.82 -35.56
C ALA A 35 -5.71 -61.63 -36.33
N SER A 36 -6.77 -61.22 -35.64
CA SER A 36 -8.10 -61.00 -36.22
C SER A 36 -8.52 -59.53 -36.32
N SER A 37 -7.84 -58.61 -35.62
CA SER A 37 -8.22 -57.19 -35.54
C SER A 37 -7.58 -56.31 -36.62
N GLY A 38 -6.60 -56.85 -37.34
CA GLY A 38 -5.90 -56.16 -38.42
C GLY A 38 -5.79 -57.02 -39.69
N PRO A 39 -5.31 -56.42 -40.79
CA PRO A 39 -5.16 -57.09 -42.07
C PRO A 39 -4.08 -58.18 -42.06
N CYS A 40 -3.10 -58.12 -41.15
CA CYS A 40 -2.01 -59.10 -41.11
C CYS A 40 -2.37 -60.28 -40.19
N GLY A 41 -2.90 -61.35 -40.79
CA GLY A 41 -3.62 -62.43 -40.10
C GLY A 41 -2.76 -63.50 -39.42
N ARG A 42 -1.47 -63.24 -39.22
CA ARG A 42 -0.56 -64.14 -38.47
C ARG A 42 -0.67 -63.86 -36.97
N ASP A 43 -0.34 -64.86 -36.15
CA ASP A 43 -0.28 -64.72 -34.69
C ASP A 43 0.71 -63.64 -34.22
N ASP A 44 1.75 -63.37 -35.02
CA ASP A 44 2.73 -62.31 -34.78
C ASP A 44 2.35 -60.97 -35.40
N VAL A 45 1.12 -60.85 -35.94
CA VAL A 45 0.54 -59.68 -36.62
C VAL A 45 1.40 -59.14 -37.78
N LYS A 46 2.21 -60.01 -38.42
CA LYS A 46 3.07 -59.65 -39.55
C LYS A 46 2.48 -60.10 -40.89
N CYS A 47 2.87 -59.40 -41.94
CA CYS A 47 2.53 -59.68 -43.33
C CYS A 47 3.77 -59.30 -44.16
N TRP A 48 4.40 -60.30 -44.79
CA TRP A 48 5.69 -60.12 -45.47
C TRP A 48 5.52 -60.18 -46.98
N TRP A 49 5.50 -59.02 -47.63
CA TRP A 49 5.38 -58.96 -49.08
C TRP A 49 6.74 -59.14 -49.75
N ASN A 50 6.79 -59.97 -50.80
CA ASN A 50 8.02 -60.24 -51.56
C ASN A 50 7.79 -60.42 -53.08
N LYS A 51 6.61 -60.06 -53.58
CA LYS A 51 6.25 -60.22 -54.99
C LYS A 51 6.30 -58.90 -55.76
N PRO A 52 6.49 -58.92 -57.09
CA PRO A 52 6.28 -57.71 -57.88
C PRO A 52 4.80 -57.30 -57.83
N VAL A 53 4.54 -56.00 -57.80
CA VAL A 53 3.19 -55.43 -57.91
C VAL A 53 3.24 -54.23 -58.85
N THR A 54 2.23 -54.12 -59.72
CA THR A 54 2.13 -53.08 -60.74
C THR A 54 0.78 -52.39 -60.60
N TRP A 55 0.77 -51.12 -60.23
CA TRP A 55 -0.45 -50.31 -60.10
C TRP A 55 -0.49 -49.10 -61.05
N LYS A 56 0.58 -48.92 -61.85
CA LYS A 56 0.64 -47.99 -62.98
C LYS A 56 1.20 -48.71 -64.19
N THR A 57 0.48 -48.63 -65.31
CA THR A 57 0.83 -49.36 -66.55
C THR A 57 1.31 -48.43 -67.67
N ASP A 58 1.21 -47.11 -67.50
CA ASP A 58 1.50 -46.06 -68.48
C ASP A 58 2.56 -45.07 -67.97
N CYS A 59 3.68 -45.60 -67.46
CA CYS A 59 4.73 -44.80 -66.80
C CYS A 59 5.39 -43.73 -67.68
N VAL A 60 5.25 -43.80 -69.00
CA VAL A 60 5.73 -42.73 -69.90
C VAL A 60 5.02 -41.41 -69.60
N ASP A 61 3.74 -41.46 -69.22
CA ASP A 61 2.88 -40.28 -69.03
C ASP A 61 2.47 -40.02 -67.57
N THR A 62 2.44 -41.06 -66.73
CA THR A 62 1.83 -40.98 -65.38
C THR A 62 2.76 -41.26 -64.21
N CYS A 63 3.97 -41.77 -64.46
CA CYS A 63 4.99 -41.98 -63.42
C CYS A 63 5.83 -40.71 -63.25
N GLY A 64 6.21 -40.40 -62.00
CA GLY A 64 7.19 -39.34 -61.75
C GLY A 64 8.58 -39.88 -62.07
N TYR A 65 9.36 -39.11 -62.83
CA TYR A 65 10.80 -39.33 -62.92
C TYR A 65 11.44 -38.61 -61.73
N GLU A 66 12.34 -39.30 -61.02
CA GLU A 66 13.14 -38.64 -60.01
C GLU A 66 14.02 -37.57 -60.67
N PHE A 67 14.03 -36.38 -60.08
CA PHE A 67 15.05 -35.38 -60.38
C PHE A 67 16.04 -35.38 -59.23
N VAL A 68 17.09 -36.17 -59.37
CA VAL A 68 18.19 -36.19 -58.41
C VAL A 68 19.09 -35.00 -58.71
N ARG A 69 18.86 -33.89 -57.98
CA ARG A 69 19.64 -32.65 -58.14
C ARG A 69 21.13 -32.84 -57.83
N PHE A 70 21.44 -33.71 -56.88
CA PHE A 70 22.80 -34.05 -56.44
C PHE A 70 22.96 -35.56 -56.52
N GLY A 71 23.63 -36.04 -57.57
CA GLY A 71 23.90 -37.46 -57.77
C GLY A 71 24.99 -38.01 -56.85
N ASP A 72 25.30 -39.30 -56.99
CA ASP A 72 26.33 -40.03 -56.23
C ASP A 72 27.78 -39.54 -56.45
N THR A 73 27.98 -38.63 -57.41
CA THR A 73 29.26 -37.99 -57.74
C THR A 73 29.33 -36.52 -57.32
N ALA A 74 28.23 -35.95 -56.80
CA ALA A 74 28.24 -34.58 -56.31
C ALA A 74 29.03 -34.50 -54.99
N PRO A 75 29.91 -33.50 -54.80
CA PRO A 75 30.49 -33.25 -53.49
C PRO A 75 29.37 -32.88 -52.49
N GLU A 76 29.60 -33.19 -51.21
CA GLU A 76 28.73 -32.70 -50.14
C GLU A 76 28.66 -31.17 -50.21
N GLU A 77 27.45 -30.63 -50.27
CA GLU A 77 27.25 -29.18 -50.31
C GLU A 77 27.79 -28.56 -49.01
N PRO A 78 28.44 -27.39 -49.07
CA PRO A 78 28.97 -26.75 -47.87
C PRO A 78 27.84 -26.44 -46.88
N ASP A 79 28.15 -26.58 -45.58
CA ASP A 79 27.22 -26.23 -44.51
C ASP A 79 26.70 -24.79 -44.69
N GLY A 80 25.38 -24.64 -44.76
CA GLY A 80 24.73 -23.34 -44.76
C GLY A 80 24.78 -22.66 -43.38
N THR A 81 24.55 -21.35 -43.34
CA THR A 81 24.48 -20.56 -42.10
C THR A 81 23.04 -20.29 -41.65
N ALA A 82 22.13 -21.24 -41.87
CA ALA A 82 20.76 -21.14 -41.37
C ALA A 82 20.77 -21.12 -39.82
N TYR A 83 19.94 -20.26 -39.22
CA TYR A 83 19.81 -20.12 -37.77
C TYR A 83 21.17 -19.87 -37.06
N PRO A 84 21.78 -18.70 -37.25
CA PRO A 84 23.09 -18.41 -36.68
C PRO A 84 23.02 -18.38 -35.14
N PRO A 85 24.00 -18.97 -34.43
CA PRO A 85 24.02 -19.01 -32.97
C PRO A 85 24.43 -17.67 -32.34
N SER A 86 24.11 -17.51 -31.05
CA SER A 86 24.56 -16.41 -30.19
C SER A 86 25.71 -16.87 -29.28
N CYS A 87 26.93 -16.47 -29.62
CA CYS A 87 28.15 -16.99 -28.97
C CYS A 87 28.73 -16.05 -27.92
N GLY A 88 28.08 -14.90 -27.69
CA GLY A 88 28.50 -13.90 -26.71
C GLY A 88 27.39 -13.60 -25.72
N ALA A 89 27.76 -13.05 -24.55
CA ALA A 89 26.81 -12.61 -23.53
C ALA A 89 26.14 -11.26 -23.85
N GLY A 90 26.08 -10.88 -25.13
CA GLY A 90 25.43 -9.64 -25.56
C GLY A 90 23.95 -9.63 -25.17
N GLY A 91 23.48 -8.52 -24.61
CA GLY A 91 22.12 -8.40 -24.07
C GLY A 91 22.00 -8.68 -22.56
N LEU A 92 23.05 -9.23 -21.92
CA LEU A 92 23.12 -9.32 -20.46
C LEU A 92 23.93 -8.14 -19.86
N PRO A 93 23.58 -7.69 -18.65
CA PRO A 93 24.42 -6.77 -17.88
C PRO A 93 25.75 -7.41 -17.48
N GLY A 94 26.78 -6.58 -17.28
CA GLY A 94 28.09 -7.03 -16.82
C GLY A 94 28.01 -7.73 -15.47
N GLY A 95 28.68 -8.88 -15.33
CA GLY A 95 28.70 -9.67 -14.09
C GLY A 95 27.57 -10.69 -13.96
N ALA A 96 26.71 -10.84 -14.97
CA ALA A 96 25.72 -11.92 -15.02
C ALA A 96 26.41 -13.30 -15.02
N LEU A 97 25.90 -14.22 -14.20
CA LEU A 97 26.35 -15.59 -14.04
C LEU A 97 25.49 -16.50 -14.90
N ILE A 98 26.06 -17.03 -15.98
CA ILE A 98 25.34 -17.82 -16.99
C ILE A 98 25.40 -19.31 -16.64
N VAL A 99 24.28 -20.01 -16.78
CA VAL A 99 24.16 -21.46 -16.72
C VAL A 99 23.63 -21.93 -18.06
N ASP A 100 24.48 -22.63 -18.81
CA ASP A 100 24.20 -23.13 -20.15
C ASP A 100 23.53 -24.51 -20.11
N ASP A 101 22.85 -24.91 -21.20
CA ASP A 101 22.19 -26.21 -21.31
C ASP A 101 23.16 -27.39 -21.58
N VAL A 102 24.44 -27.09 -21.82
CA VAL A 102 25.50 -28.10 -21.94
C VAL A 102 26.66 -27.83 -20.97
N PRO A 103 27.43 -28.86 -20.59
CA PRO A 103 28.65 -28.68 -19.78
C PRO A 103 29.65 -27.73 -20.45
N ALA A 104 30.45 -27.00 -19.64
CA ALA A 104 31.39 -25.96 -20.10
C ALA A 104 32.38 -26.41 -21.20
N ASP A 105 32.78 -27.68 -21.19
CA ASP A 105 33.75 -28.24 -22.14
C ASP A 105 33.10 -28.83 -23.40
N THR A 106 31.80 -28.63 -23.59
CA THR A 106 31.08 -29.14 -24.78
C THR A 106 31.53 -28.37 -26.01
N PRO A 107 32.10 -29.03 -27.04
CA PRO A 107 32.53 -28.34 -28.25
C PRO A 107 31.35 -27.72 -28.99
N VAL A 108 31.52 -26.47 -29.43
CA VAL A 108 30.51 -25.80 -30.25
C VAL A 108 30.51 -26.40 -31.65
N VAL A 109 29.37 -26.98 -32.04
CA VAL A 109 29.21 -27.66 -33.35
C VAL A 109 29.02 -26.69 -34.53
N ARG A 110 28.85 -25.40 -34.24
CA ARG A 110 28.65 -24.34 -35.25
C ARG A 110 29.94 -23.58 -35.55
N ALA A 111 30.37 -23.61 -36.81
CA ALA A 111 31.54 -22.88 -37.28
C ALA A 111 31.44 -21.36 -37.02
N GLY A 112 32.56 -20.74 -36.63
CA GLY A 112 32.62 -19.30 -36.34
C GLY A 112 31.99 -18.87 -35.00
N CYS A 113 31.53 -19.83 -34.20
CA CYS A 113 31.01 -19.58 -32.87
C CYS A 113 32.08 -19.89 -31.81
N SER A 114 32.48 -18.89 -31.04
CA SER A 114 33.44 -19.04 -29.93
C SER A 114 32.87 -18.40 -28.67
N ASN A 115 32.53 -19.25 -27.72
CA ASN A 115 31.94 -18.84 -26.45
C ASN A 115 33.00 -18.12 -25.59
N SER A 116 32.80 -16.82 -25.36
CA SER A 116 33.69 -15.95 -24.57
C SER A 116 33.25 -15.75 -23.12
N TRP A 117 32.21 -16.49 -22.70
CA TRP A 117 31.59 -16.44 -21.39
C TRP A 117 31.93 -17.70 -20.58
N THR A 118 31.58 -17.71 -19.29
CA THR A 118 31.88 -18.83 -18.38
C THR A 118 30.61 -19.47 -17.87
N ASN A 119 30.47 -20.79 -18.05
CA ASN A 119 29.39 -21.54 -17.44
C ASN A 119 29.59 -21.58 -15.91
N SER A 120 28.62 -21.05 -15.18
CA SER A 120 28.63 -20.83 -13.73
C SER A 120 27.72 -21.80 -12.99
N GLY A 121 27.27 -22.87 -13.64
CA GLY A 121 26.34 -23.82 -13.03
C GLY A 121 26.24 -25.13 -13.80
N THR A 122 25.12 -25.80 -13.58
CA THR A 122 24.80 -27.08 -14.21
C THR A 122 23.37 -27.05 -14.73
N PHE A 123 23.16 -27.65 -15.89
CA PHE A 123 21.85 -27.99 -16.42
C PHE A 123 21.61 -29.50 -16.33
N SER A 124 20.38 -29.90 -16.06
CA SER A 124 19.98 -31.31 -16.05
C SER A 124 18.52 -31.50 -16.46
N PHE A 125 18.21 -32.70 -16.98
CA PHE A 125 16.84 -33.11 -17.27
C PHE A 125 16.31 -34.11 -16.24
N SER A 126 15.06 -33.91 -15.84
CA SER A 126 14.21 -34.92 -15.20
C SER A 126 13.11 -35.33 -16.16
N PHE A 127 12.98 -36.64 -16.40
CA PHE A 127 11.94 -37.23 -17.24
C PHE A 127 10.90 -37.92 -16.35
N ALA A 128 9.63 -37.60 -16.53
CA ALA A 128 8.57 -38.22 -15.75
C ALA A 128 8.45 -39.72 -16.02
N ASN A 129 8.05 -40.46 -14.97
CA ASN A 129 7.75 -41.88 -15.02
C ASN A 129 6.58 -42.14 -14.07
N ASN A 130 5.60 -42.93 -14.51
CA ASN A 130 4.39 -43.25 -13.73
C ASN A 130 4.63 -44.33 -12.64
N SER A 131 5.89 -44.72 -12.41
CA SER A 131 6.32 -45.80 -11.51
C SER A 131 5.79 -47.19 -11.87
N VAL A 132 5.11 -47.34 -13.00
CA VAL A 132 4.62 -48.61 -13.55
C VAL A 132 5.51 -49.08 -14.70
N GLU A 133 6.00 -48.14 -15.51
CA GLU A 133 6.81 -48.43 -16.69
C GLU A 133 8.31 -48.44 -16.36
N THR A 134 9.03 -49.41 -16.91
CA THR A 134 10.50 -49.46 -16.81
C THR A 134 11.20 -48.49 -17.76
N VAL A 135 10.45 -47.86 -18.67
CA VAL A 135 10.93 -46.95 -19.72
C VAL A 135 10.53 -45.50 -19.41
N TYR A 136 11.18 -44.54 -20.09
CA TYR A 136 10.88 -43.12 -19.98
C TYR A 136 10.43 -42.59 -21.34
N PRO A 137 9.13 -42.67 -21.68
CA PRO A 137 8.61 -42.26 -22.99
C PRO A 137 8.97 -40.82 -23.36
N ALA A 138 9.02 -39.92 -22.37
CA ALA A 138 9.41 -38.52 -22.53
C ALA A 138 10.81 -38.33 -23.16
N LYS A 139 11.73 -39.31 -23.05
CA LYS A 139 13.07 -39.22 -23.68
C LYS A 139 13.04 -39.28 -25.21
N VAL A 140 12.00 -39.88 -25.79
CA VAL A 140 11.84 -39.97 -27.26
C VAL A 140 11.46 -38.61 -27.86
N ASP A 141 10.87 -37.74 -27.03
CA ASP A 141 10.34 -36.43 -27.39
C ASP A 141 11.34 -35.29 -27.12
N LEU A 142 12.58 -35.61 -26.76
CA LEU A 142 13.66 -34.64 -26.55
C LEU A 142 14.53 -34.54 -27.81
N HIS A 143 14.64 -33.33 -28.31
CA HIS A 143 15.37 -32.99 -29.53
C HIS A 143 16.44 -31.94 -29.23
N GLN A 144 17.42 -31.80 -30.10
CA GLN A 144 18.48 -30.78 -30.01
C GLN A 144 18.66 -30.07 -31.35
N LEU A 145 19.07 -28.81 -31.30
CA LEU A 145 19.42 -28.01 -32.46
C LEU A 145 20.72 -27.26 -32.19
N GLY A 146 21.61 -27.25 -33.19
CA GLY A 146 22.83 -26.46 -33.15
C GLY A 146 22.55 -25.01 -33.48
N ALA A 147 21.94 -24.25 -32.58
CA ALA A 147 21.70 -22.80 -32.70
C ALA A 147 21.45 -22.22 -31.30
N GLY A 148 20.72 -21.13 -31.12
CA GLY A 148 20.49 -20.59 -29.77
C GLY A 148 21.75 -19.97 -29.16
N PHE A 149 21.75 -19.80 -27.83
CA PHE A 149 22.94 -19.35 -27.11
C PHE A 149 23.95 -20.49 -27.00
N GLY A 150 25.23 -20.16 -26.98
CA GLY A 150 26.30 -21.15 -26.91
C GLY A 150 26.48 -22.03 -28.15
N GLY A 151 25.57 -21.94 -29.13
CA GLY A 151 25.54 -22.77 -30.33
C GLY A 151 24.81 -24.11 -30.16
N HIS A 152 24.05 -24.27 -29.08
CA HIS A 152 23.25 -25.45 -28.80
C HIS A 152 21.99 -25.08 -28.01
N PHE A 153 20.87 -25.76 -28.26
CA PHE A 153 19.75 -25.80 -27.32
C PHE A 153 18.96 -27.12 -27.45
N TRP A 154 18.22 -27.49 -26.42
CA TRP A 154 17.28 -28.61 -26.44
C TRP A 154 15.84 -28.12 -26.65
N PHE A 155 14.98 -28.94 -27.22
CA PHE A 155 13.54 -28.67 -27.25
C PHE A 155 12.72 -29.96 -27.16
N GLY A 156 11.46 -29.83 -26.76
CA GLY A 156 10.46 -30.90 -26.85
C GLY A 156 9.10 -30.29 -27.16
N HIS A 157 8.04 -31.09 -27.07
CA HIS A 157 6.69 -30.61 -27.40
C HIS A 157 5.87 -30.30 -26.15
N THR A 158 5.03 -29.26 -26.23
CA THR A 158 4.08 -28.90 -25.18
C THR A 158 3.04 -30.01 -24.94
N ARG A 159 2.66 -30.25 -23.69
CA ARG A 159 1.71 -31.29 -23.29
C ARG A 159 0.67 -30.73 -22.32
N ALA A 160 -0.57 -31.19 -22.44
CA ALA A 160 -1.63 -30.87 -21.49
C ALA A 160 -1.33 -31.47 -20.11
N ASP A 161 -1.89 -30.89 -19.05
CA ASP A 161 -1.81 -31.44 -17.69
C ASP A 161 -2.82 -32.59 -17.51
N ASP A 162 -2.61 -33.67 -18.24
CA ASP A 162 -3.38 -34.92 -18.16
C ASP A 162 -2.46 -36.13 -17.94
N ALA A 163 -3.03 -37.33 -17.81
CA ALA A 163 -2.25 -38.55 -17.58
C ALA A 163 -1.21 -38.82 -18.69
N LYS A 164 -1.50 -38.47 -19.95
CA LYS A 164 -0.58 -38.65 -21.07
C LYS A 164 0.53 -37.60 -21.03
N GLY A 165 0.19 -36.34 -20.79
CA GLY A 165 1.16 -35.26 -20.69
C GLY A 165 2.08 -35.41 -19.49
N GLN A 166 1.55 -35.80 -18.33
CA GLN A 166 2.36 -36.12 -17.15
C GLN A 166 3.32 -37.31 -17.40
N ARG A 167 2.94 -38.27 -18.25
CA ARG A 167 3.83 -39.36 -18.70
C ARG A 167 4.91 -38.91 -19.69
N LEU A 168 4.65 -37.86 -20.47
CA LEU A 168 5.57 -37.28 -21.47
C LEU A 168 6.31 -36.03 -20.97
N LYS A 169 6.16 -35.68 -19.68
CA LYS A 169 6.73 -34.47 -19.12
C LYS A 169 8.25 -34.52 -19.07
N ILE A 170 8.88 -33.49 -19.63
CA ILE A 170 10.31 -33.20 -19.52
C ILE A 170 10.44 -31.95 -18.64
N THR A 171 11.35 -31.99 -17.67
CA THR A 171 11.70 -30.82 -16.85
C THR A 171 13.20 -30.55 -16.99
N GLY A 172 13.55 -29.37 -17.50
CA GLY A 172 14.92 -28.84 -17.47
C GLY A 172 15.15 -28.04 -16.18
N ASP A 173 16.35 -28.16 -15.61
CA ASP A 173 16.75 -27.53 -14.35
C ASP A 173 18.13 -26.89 -14.49
N TRP A 174 18.17 -25.55 -14.43
CA TRP A 174 19.39 -24.74 -14.37
C TRP A 174 19.68 -24.35 -12.94
N LYS A 175 20.82 -24.80 -12.42
CA LYS A 175 21.25 -24.54 -11.05
C LYS A 175 22.61 -23.86 -11.00
N LEU A 176 22.69 -22.75 -10.28
CA LEU A 176 23.95 -22.05 -10.08
C LEU A 176 24.90 -22.88 -9.19
N ASN A 177 26.21 -22.78 -9.41
CA ASN A 177 27.21 -23.53 -8.63
C ASN A 177 27.55 -22.92 -7.26
N ARG A 178 26.89 -21.82 -6.87
CA ARG A 178 27.19 -21.07 -5.65
C ARG A 178 25.94 -20.43 -5.07
N GLU A 179 26.01 -20.15 -3.77
CA GLU A 179 25.07 -19.28 -3.08
C GLU A 179 25.34 -17.81 -3.47
N LEU A 180 24.29 -17.00 -3.57
CA LEU A 180 24.41 -15.56 -3.78
C LEU A 180 24.34 -14.79 -2.46
N ASP A 181 25.22 -13.81 -2.29
CA ASP A 181 25.20 -12.83 -1.20
C ASP A 181 24.26 -11.64 -1.47
N LYS A 182 23.69 -11.60 -2.67
CA LYS A 182 22.75 -10.60 -3.19
C LYS A 182 21.52 -11.29 -3.77
N ASP A 183 20.47 -10.50 -3.98
CA ASP A 183 19.34 -10.95 -4.77
C ASP A 183 19.72 -10.99 -6.26
N ALA A 184 18.83 -11.45 -7.13
CA ALA A 184 19.16 -11.60 -8.54
C ALA A 184 18.03 -11.22 -9.48
N ARG A 185 18.39 -10.52 -10.55
CA ARG A 185 17.58 -10.48 -11.77
C ARG A 185 17.85 -11.76 -12.56
N VAL A 186 16.79 -12.45 -12.96
CA VAL A 186 16.87 -13.73 -13.66
C VAL A 186 16.49 -13.53 -15.12
N TRP A 187 17.30 -14.09 -16.00
CA TRP A 187 17.17 -14.02 -17.44
C TRP A 187 17.14 -15.43 -18.04
N VAL A 188 16.42 -15.61 -19.13
CA VAL A 188 16.43 -16.82 -19.95
C VAL A 188 16.81 -16.46 -21.38
N HIS A 189 17.60 -17.29 -22.04
CA HIS A 189 17.86 -17.15 -23.46
C HIS A 189 16.76 -17.86 -24.23
N LEU A 190 16.21 -17.19 -25.24
CA LEU A 190 15.18 -17.73 -26.11
C LEU A 190 15.71 -17.77 -27.54
N PRO A 191 15.76 -18.95 -28.18
CA PRO A 191 16.18 -19.06 -29.56
C PRO A 191 15.13 -18.47 -30.52
N ASP A 192 15.57 -18.18 -31.74
CA ASP A 192 14.73 -17.64 -32.84
C ASP A 192 13.86 -18.70 -33.54
N HIS A 193 14.05 -19.98 -33.25
CA HIS A 193 13.29 -21.11 -33.78
C HIS A 193 13.28 -22.27 -32.77
N GLY A 194 12.41 -23.27 -32.98
CA GLY A 194 12.26 -24.40 -32.06
C GLY A 194 11.67 -24.03 -30.70
N ALA A 195 11.02 -22.86 -30.59
CA ALA A 195 10.50 -22.31 -29.33
C ALA A 195 9.16 -21.59 -29.59
N GLN A 196 8.09 -22.36 -29.78
CA GLN A 196 6.83 -21.87 -30.34
C GLN A 196 5.75 -21.59 -29.29
N THR A 197 5.87 -22.20 -28.09
CA THR A 197 4.87 -22.00 -27.04
C THR A 197 4.81 -20.57 -26.51
N LYS A 198 3.58 -20.07 -26.34
CA LYS A 198 3.32 -18.76 -25.72
C LYS A 198 3.17 -18.86 -24.20
N LEU A 199 3.18 -20.07 -23.65
CA LEU A 199 2.82 -20.37 -22.26
C LEU A 199 3.91 -21.16 -21.51
N ALA A 200 5.19 -20.92 -21.82
CA ALA A 200 6.31 -21.57 -21.11
C ALA A 200 6.35 -21.13 -19.64
N LYS A 201 6.15 -22.08 -18.71
CA LYS A 201 6.11 -21.84 -17.26
C LYS A 201 7.46 -22.10 -16.62
N TYR A 202 8.23 -21.03 -16.41
CA TYR A 202 9.47 -21.07 -15.64
C TYR A 202 9.15 -21.03 -14.14
N GLN A 203 9.79 -21.89 -13.34
CA GLN A 203 9.74 -21.84 -11.89
C GLN A 203 11.10 -21.37 -11.37
N ILE A 204 11.12 -20.32 -10.56
CA ILE A 204 12.31 -19.67 -10.03
C ILE A 204 12.35 -19.91 -8.54
N LYS A 205 13.45 -20.46 -8.04
CA LYS A 205 13.66 -20.67 -6.61
C LYS A 205 14.08 -19.36 -5.95
N THR A 206 13.31 -18.96 -4.94
CA THR A 206 13.59 -17.80 -4.08
C THR A 206 13.80 -18.29 -2.65
N ARG A 207 14.35 -17.44 -1.78
CA ARG A 207 14.47 -17.76 -0.34
C ARG A 207 13.10 -17.98 0.33
N ASN A 208 12.04 -17.45 -0.28
CA ASN A 208 10.65 -17.54 0.19
C ASN A 208 9.85 -18.66 -0.53
N GLY A 209 10.53 -19.56 -1.25
CA GLY A 209 9.90 -20.64 -2.02
C GLY A 209 9.96 -20.42 -3.53
N TRP A 210 9.25 -21.26 -4.27
CA TRP A 210 9.22 -21.22 -5.73
C TRP A 210 8.23 -20.17 -6.25
N ARG A 211 8.63 -19.40 -7.26
CA ARG A 211 7.78 -18.45 -8.00
C ARG A 211 7.63 -18.89 -9.44
N THR A 212 6.49 -18.63 -10.06
CA THR A 212 6.21 -19.05 -11.44
C THR A 212 6.10 -17.85 -12.37
N ARG A 213 6.78 -17.91 -13.52
CA ARG A 213 6.68 -16.95 -14.62
C ARG A 213 6.30 -17.62 -15.92
N THR A 214 5.25 -17.12 -16.54
CA THR A 214 4.84 -17.54 -17.88
C THR A 214 5.44 -16.60 -18.92
N VAL A 215 6.18 -17.15 -19.87
CA VAL A 215 6.84 -16.38 -20.95
C VAL A 215 6.42 -16.92 -22.30
N SER A 216 6.25 -16.02 -23.27
CA SER A 216 6.09 -16.38 -24.67
C SER A 216 7.47 -16.58 -25.31
N GLN A 217 7.76 -17.82 -25.73
CA GLN A 217 9.04 -18.13 -26.36
C GLN A 217 9.22 -17.63 -27.81
N PRO A 218 8.17 -17.57 -28.66
CA PRO A 218 8.32 -17.10 -30.04
C PRO A 218 8.98 -15.72 -30.16
N GLY A 219 9.84 -15.56 -31.17
CA GLY A 219 10.41 -14.28 -31.56
C GLY A 219 11.33 -14.42 -32.78
N ASP A 220 11.72 -13.28 -33.37
CA ASP A 220 12.44 -13.23 -34.64
C ASP A 220 13.98 -13.23 -34.48
N SER A 221 14.49 -13.40 -33.26
CA SER A 221 15.93 -13.39 -32.96
C SER A 221 16.28 -14.11 -31.65
N ASN A 222 17.51 -14.62 -31.60
CA ASN A 222 18.18 -15.07 -30.38
C ASN A 222 18.26 -13.90 -29.39
N ARG A 223 17.72 -14.08 -28.19
CA ARG A 223 17.60 -12.97 -27.22
C ARG A 223 17.55 -13.43 -25.78
N TRP A 224 18.06 -12.59 -24.89
CA TRP A 224 17.83 -12.70 -23.45
C TRP A 224 16.52 -12.03 -23.07
N VAL A 225 15.69 -12.74 -22.30
CA VAL A 225 14.42 -12.24 -21.75
C VAL A 225 14.46 -12.26 -20.23
N LYS A 226 14.11 -11.13 -19.62
CA LYS A 226 14.01 -10.97 -18.17
C LYS A 226 12.78 -11.73 -17.66
N LEU A 227 12.97 -12.68 -16.73
CA LEU A 227 11.88 -13.31 -15.98
C LEU A 227 11.37 -12.43 -14.83
N GLY A 228 12.27 -11.66 -14.21
CA GLY A 228 11.97 -10.79 -13.09
C GLY A 228 13.18 -10.61 -12.18
N ILE A 229 12.96 -9.98 -11.03
CA ILE A 229 13.94 -9.79 -9.97
C ILE A 229 13.43 -10.51 -8.73
N PHE A 230 14.26 -11.37 -8.16
CA PHE A 230 13.82 -12.34 -7.15
C PHE A 230 14.74 -12.35 -5.94
N ARG A 231 14.14 -12.59 -4.77
CA ARG A 231 14.87 -12.72 -3.50
C ARG A 231 15.67 -14.03 -3.46
N THR A 232 16.94 -13.97 -3.84
CA THR A 232 17.85 -15.12 -3.93
C THR A 232 19.06 -15.00 -3.00
N LYS A 233 19.18 -13.89 -2.27
CA LYS A 233 20.20 -13.72 -1.26
C LYS A 233 20.12 -14.82 -0.21
N GLY A 234 21.26 -15.46 0.05
CA GLY A 234 21.40 -16.53 1.04
C GLY A 234 20.98 -17.91 0.54
N ILE A 235 20.73 -18.09 -0.77
CA ILE A 235 20.42 -19.40 -1.36
C ILE A 235 21.19 -19.63 -2.66
N VAL A 236 21.22 -20.90 -3.11
CA VAL A 236 21.67 -21.27 -4.45
C VAL A 236 20.49 -21.09 -5.43
N PRO A 237 20.56 -20.14 -6.38
CA PRO A 237 19.51 -19.93 -7.39
C PRO A 237 19.31 -21.16 -8.29
N GLU A 238 18.06 -21.39 -8.65
CA GLU A 238 17.61 -22.55 -9.44
C GLU A 238 16.40 -22.12 -10.29
N VAL A 239 16.39 -22.48 -11.57
CA VAL A 239 15.28 -22.23 -12.49
C VAL A 239 14.88 -23.54 -13.15
N LYS A 240 13.58 -23.81 -13.21
CA LYS A 240 13.02 -24.98 -13.89
C LYS A 240 12.08 -24.57 -14.99
N LEU A 241 12.09 -25.32 -16.08
CA LEU A 241 11.07 -25.25 -17.13
C LEU A 241 10.55 -26.67 -17.36
N ASN A 242 9.26 -26.83 -17.61
CA ASN A 242 8.71 -28.12 -18.02
C ASN A 242 7.75 -28.00 -19.20
N THR A 243 7.53 -29.12 -19.88
CA THR A 243 6.72 -29.20 -21.10
C THR A 243 5.21 -29.10 -20.86
N ILE A 244 4.72 -28.96 -19.63
CA ILE A 244 3.28 -28.87 -19.34
C ILE A 244 2.76 -27.44 -19.54
N THR A 245 1.84 -27.27 -20.48
CA THR A 245 1.13 -26.01 -20.73
C THR A 245 -0.38 -26.25 -20.75
N SER A 246 -1.17 -25.21 -20.48
CA SER A 246 -2.65 -25.33 -20.46
C SER A 246 -3.26 -25.60 -21.83
N ASP A 247 -2.53 -25.32 -22.90
CA ASP A 247 -2.91 -25.49 -24.30
C ASP A 247 -2.15 -26.63 -25.00
N GLY A 248 -1.37 -27.44 -24.27
CA GLY A 248 -0.43 -28.38 -24.86
C GLY A 248 -1.12 -29.55 -25.58
N THR A 249 -0.99 -29.60 -26.90
CA THR A 249 -1.49 -30.70 -27.76
C THR A 249 -0.37 -31.62 -28.25
N GLY A 250 0.88 -31.20 -28.13
CA GLY A 250 2.05 -31.83 -28.75
C GLY A 250 2.46 -31.19 -30.07
N ASP A 251 1.79 -30.13 -30.53
CA ASP A 251 2.06 -29.48 -31.82
C ASP A 251 3.07 -28.34 -31.71
N GLU A 252 3.15 -27.67 -30.56
CA GLU A 252 4.02 -26.51 -30.35
C GLU A 252 5.28 -26.91 -29.57
N ASP A 253 6.43 -26.43 -30.04
CA ASP A 253 7.74 -26.64 -29.40
C ASP A 253 7.94 -25.76 -28.15
N ILE A 254 8.71 -26.29 -27.19
CA ILE A 254 9.21 -25.59 -26.01
C ILE A 254 10.72 -25.82 -25.87
N ALA A 255 11.49 -24.73 -25.87
CA ALA A 255 12.94 -24.75 -25.88
C ALA A 255 13.56 -24.62 -24.47
N PHE A 256 14.72 -25.25 -24.28
CA PHE A 256 15.62 -25.19 -23.14
C PHE A 256 17.02 -24.80 -23.63
N ASP A 257 17.42 -23.57 -23.35
CA ASP A 257 18.70 -22.99 -23.78
C ASP A 257 19.45 -22.53 -22.51
N ALA A 258 19.77 -21.24 -22.32
CA ALA A 258 20.51 -20.79 -21.14
C ALA A 258 19.68 -19.98 -20.13
N VAL A 259 20.15 -19.93 -18.88
CA VAL A 259 19.66 -19.04 -17.81
C VAL A 259 20.82 -18.16 -17.35
N ALA A 260 20.55 -16.89 -17.01
CA ALA A 260 21.54 -16.04 -16.36
C ALA A 260 21.00 -15.39 -15.08
N PHE A 261 21.83 -15.35 -14.05
CA PHE A 261 21.58 -14.69 -12.78
C PHE A 261 22.45 -13.44 -12.68
N GLU A 262 21.84 -12.27 -12.61
CA GLU A 262 22.54 -11.00 -12.41
C GLU A 262 22.39 -10.57 -10.95
N PRO A 263 23.44 -10.72 -10.10
CA PRO A 263 23.36 -10.34 -8.71
C PRO A 263 23.24 -8.81 -8.54
N GLY A 264 22.38 -8.35 -7.63
CA GLY A 264 22.16 -6.93 -7.38
C GLY A 264 21.45 -6.65 -6.06
N ASP A 265 21.42 -5.36 -5.70
CA ASP A 265 20.76 -4.88 -4.49
C ASP A 265 19.46 -4.16 -4.88
N TRP A 266 18.33 -4.64 -4.38
CA TRP A 266 17.00 -4.07 -4.60
C TRP A 266 16.27 -3.88 -3.26
N ASP A 267 15.47 -2.83 -3.18
CA ASP A 267 14.75 -2.46 -1.95
C ASP A 267 13.35 -3.10 -1.94
N PHE A 268 13.32 -4.39 -1.63
CA PHE A 268 12.08 -5.15 -1.53
C PHE A 268 11.28 -4.81 -0.27
N VAL A 269 9.98 -5.15 -0.24
CA VAL A 269 9.18 -5.04 1.00
C VAL A 269 9.84 -5.81 2.16
N PRO A 270 9.89 -5.29 3.41
CA PRO A 270 10.41 -6.07 4.54
C PRO A 270 9.69 -7.41 4.69
N ASP A 271 10.36 -8.39 5.31
CA ASP A 271 9.69 -9.64 5.71
C ASP A 271 8.73 -9.34 6.87
N ILE A 272 7.46 -9.19 6.54
CA ILE A 272 6.40 -8.95 7.52
C ILE A 272 5.63 -10.26 7.73
N VAL A 273 5.62 -10.73 8.98
CA VAL A 273 4.78 -11.85 9.41
C VAL A 273 3.54 -11.29 10.10
N ILE A 274 2.39 -11.65 9.55
CA ILE A 274 1.09 -11.05 9.84
C ILE A 274 0.18 -12.17 10.41
N PRO A 275 -0.53 -11.98 11.54
CA PRO A 275 -1.43 -13.01 12.05
C PRO A 275 -2.66 -13.20 11.16
N GLU A 276 -3.41 -14.27 11.39
CA GLU A 276 -4.76 -14.41 10.81
C GLU A 276 -5.66 -13.29 11.34
N GLY A 277 -6.46 -12.69 10.46
CA GLY A 277 -7.42 -11.68 10.86
C GLY A 277 -8.58 -12.27 11.66
N ASP A 278 -8.97 -11.59 12.74
CA ASP A 278 -10.17 -11.89 13.52
C ASP A 278 -11.33 -11.03 13.01
N PRO A 279 -12.28 -11.57 12.23
CA PRO A 279 -13.40 -10.79 11.70
C PRO A 279 -14.33 -10.23 12.78
N ASP A 280 -14.28 -10.78 14.00
CA ASP A 280 -15.09 -10.38 15.15
C ASP A 280 -14.33 -9.43 16.09
N ALA A 281 -13.07 -9.09 15.78
CA ALA A 281 -12.30 -8.16 16.59
C ALA A 281 -13.01 -6.79 16.67
N PRO A 282 -13.19 -6.25 17.90
CA PRO A 282 -13.87 -4.98 18.08
C PRO A 282 -13.09 -3.87 17.39
N ASP A 283 -13.81 -2.91 16.82
CA ASP A 283 -13.17 -1.77 16.18
C ASP A 283 -12.47 -0.89 17.22
N PRO A 284 -11.31 -0.31 16.88
CA PRO A 284 -10.66 0.68 17.73
C PRO A 284 -11.67 1.77 18.12
N VAL A 285 -11.79 1.99 19.42
CA VAL A 285 -12.53 3.15 19.91
C VAL A 285 -11.70 4.36 19.54
N TRP A 286 -12.24 5.22 18.67
CA TRP A 286 -11.62 6.51 18.45
C TRP A 286 -11.90 7.36 19.69
N GLU A 287 -10.85 7.64 20.46
CA GLU A 287 -10.91 8.50 21.62
C GLU A 287 -10.31 9.86 21.27
N ASP A 288 -10.98 10.92 21.73
CA ASP A 288 -10.51 12.29 21.52
C ASP A 288 -9.47 12.68 22.57
N THR A 289 -8.32 12.00 22.55
CA THR A 289 -7.29 12.11 23.60
C THR A 289 -5.97 12.73 23.11
N ASP A 290 -5.81 12.95 21.80
CA ASP A 290 -4.60 13.54 21.22
C ASP A 290 -4.53 15.05 21.52
N ARG A 291 -3.95 15.37 22.67
CA ARG A 291 -3.72 16.75 23.13
C ARG A 291 -2.58 17.38 22.34
N GLN A 292 -2.93 18.34 21.50
CA GLN A 292 -1.98 19.09 20.69
C GLN A 292 -1.81 20.49 21.29
N LYS A 293 -0.61 20.79 21.78
CA LYS A 293 -0.24 22.14 22.19
C LYS A 293 -0.15 23.02 20.95
N GLN A 294 -0.92 24.09 20.94
CA GLN A 294 -0.95 25.03 19.83
C GLN A 294 0.03 26.18 20.10
N PRO A 295 0.50 26.86 19.04
CA PRO A 295 1.08 28.18 19.19
C PRO A 295 0.14 29.09 19.98
N ASN A 296 0.70 30.09 20.65
CA ASN A 296 -0.13 31.14 21.23
C ASN A 296 -1.02 31.74 20.13
N PRO A 297 -2.29 32.05 20.41
CA PRO A 297 -3.24 32.51 19.43
C PRO A 297 -2.72 33.61 18.50
N GLU A 298 -2.76 33.36 17.19
CA GLU A 298 -2.39 34.33 16.16
C GLU A 298 -3.50 35.38 16.03
N GLY A 299 -3.18 36.67 16.18
CA GLY A 299 -4.15 37.76 16.02
C GLY A 299 -4.48 38.55 17.29
N THR A 300 -3.72 38.36 18.37
CA THR A 300 -3.72 39.32 19.47
C THR A 300 -3.41 40.74 18.96
N THR A 301 -4.24 41.74 19.24
CA THR A 301 -3.85 43.17 19.11
C THR A 301 -2.73 43.55 20.09
N LEU A 302 -2.54 42.71 21.11
CA LEU A 302 -1.44 42.70 22.07
C LEU A 302 -0.51 41.53 21.76
N ALA A 303 0.56 41.73 20.98
CA ALA A 303 1.55 40.66 20.79
C ALA A 303 1.89 40.02 22.16
N ALA A 304 2.01 38.69 22.23
CA ALA A 304 2.26 37.99 23.49
C ALA A 304 3.31 38.72 24.34
N ASN A 305 3.00 38.95 25.60
CA ASN A 305 3.81 39.74 26.54
C ASN A 305 3.87 41.27 26.34
N LYS A 306 3.09 41.85 25.43
CA LYS A 306 2.88 43.30 25.39
C LYS A 306 1.76 43.70 26.33
N GLU A 307 1.89 44.89 26.88
CA GLU A 307 0.91 45.52 27.78
C GLU A 307 0.09 46.54 26.99
N ARG A 308 -1.24 46.51 27.14
CA ARG A 308 -2.15 47.52 26.58
C ARG A 308 -2.75 48.28 27.72
N CYS A 309 -2.80 49.58 27.58
CA CYS A 309 -3.40 50.39 28.59
C CYS A 309 -4.45 51.33 28.03
N VAL A 310 -5.50 51.55 28.82
CA VAL A 310 -6.62 52.41 28.47
C VAL A 310 -7.01 53.28 29.65
N ALA A 311 -7.57 54.45 29.37
CA ALA A 311 -8.19 55.27 30.41
C ALA A 311 -9.37 54.51 31.04
N THR A 312 -9.54 54.70 32.34
CA THR A 312 -10.75 54.24 33.05
C THR A 312 -11.79 55.35 33.09
N ASP A 313 -13.00 55.00 33.53
CA ASP A 313 -14.07 55.97 33.79
C ASP A 313 -13.70 56.98 34.90
N HIS A 314 -12.66 56.68 35.69
CA HIS A 314 -12.10 57.61 36.65
C HIS A 314 -10.99 58.46 36.02
N GLU A 315 -11.14 59.77 36.12
CA GLU A 315 -10.18 60.73 35.59
C GLU A 315 -8.77 60.51 36.18
N GLY A 316 -7.74 60.66 35.33
CA GLY A 316 -6.35 60.46 35.72
C GLY A 316 -5.94 59.00 35.92
N THR A 317 -6.87 58.04 35.90
CA THR A 317 -6.60 56.62 36.11
C THR A 317 -6.56 55.85 34.78
N ARG A 318 -5.54 55.02 34.63
CA ARG A 318 -5.31 54.15 33.47
C ARG A 318 -5.10 52.72 33.93
N GLN A 319 -5.78 51.78 33.28
CA GLN A 319 -5.59 50.35 33.51
C GLN A 319 -4.76 49.76 32.37
N CYS A 320 -3.72 49.03 32.73
CA CYS A 320 -2.78 48.34 31.85
C CYS A 320 -2.94 46.83 32.00
N VAL A 321 -3.31 46.14 30.93
CA VAL A 321 -3.50 44.68 30.91
C VAL A 321 -2.43 44.03 30.04
N LYS A 322 -1.83 42.96 30.57
CA LYS A 322 -0.91 42.07 29.87
C LYS A 322 -1.38 40.63 30.04
N LEU A 323 -1.43 39.90 28.92
CA LEU A 323 -1.67 38.47 28.89
C LEU A 323 -0.32 37.73 28.86
N ASP A 324 -0.08 36.89 29.85
CA ASP A 324 1.15 36.10 29.99
C ASP A 324 0.82 34.61 29.95
N TYR A 325 1.10 33.99 28.80
CA TYR A 325 0.78 32.57 28.54
C TYR A 325 1.76 31.60 29.23
N ASP A 326 2.86 32.10 29.81
CA ASP A 326 3.77 31.28 30.62
C ASP A 326 3.37 31.36 32.10
N ILE A 327 2.22 30.76 32.42
CA ILE A 327 1.69 30.74 33.78
C ILE A 327 2.65 30.09 34.79
N LYS A 328 3.61 29.26 34.33
CA LYS A 328 4.61 28.60 35.19
C LYS A 328 5.53 29.62 35.88
N LYS A 329 5.75 30.79 35.29
CA LYS A 329 6.51 31.91 35.89
C LYS A 329 5.96 32.34 37.26
N TYR A 330 4.65 32.18 37.47
CA TYR A 330 3.97 32.62 38.70
C TYR A 330 3.89 31.51 39.76
N GLY A 331 4.50 30.35 39.50
CA GLY A 331 4.70 29.25 40.45
C GLY A 331 3.51 28.28 40.52
N ALA A 332 3.76 27.01 40.17
CA ALA A 332 2.76 25.92 40.25
C ALA A 332 2.16 25.72 41.65
N ARG A 333 2.92 26.03 42.72
CA ARG A 333 2.44 25.99 44.11
C ARG A 333 1.32 26.99 44.39
N LYS A 334 1.33 28.19 43.79
CA LYS A 334 0.27 29.19 43.98
C LYS A 334 -1.03 28.78 43.28
N TRP A 335 -0.93 28.16 42.10
CA TRP A 335 -2.06 27.55 41.38
C TRP A 335 -2.69 26.37 42.13
N GLN A 336 -1.88 25.56 42.83
CA GLN A 336 -2.37 24.48 43.67
C GLN A 336 -2.92 24.97 45.02
N GLN A 337 -2.30 25.99 45.62
CA GLN A 337 -2.75 26.60 46.89
C GLN A 337 -4.07 27.37 46.74
N SER A 338 -4.37 27.97 45.59
CA SER A 338 -5.68 28.60 45.35
C SER A 338 -6.84 27.58 45.27
N LYS A 339 -6.57 26.31 44.95
CA LYS A 339 -7.59 25.24 44.95
C LYS A 339 -7.94 24.72 46.35
N SER A 340 -7.06 24.88 47.35
CA SER A 340 -7.36 24.55 48.74
C SER A 340 -7.99 25.75 49.43
N SER A 341 -9.30 25.95 49.26
CA SER A 341 -10.02 27.01 49.97
C SER A 341 -9.93 26.79 51.48
N ARG A 342 -9.81 27.91 52.22
CA ARG A 342 -10.13 27.92 53.65
C ARG A 342 -11.53 27.33 53.87
N SER A 343 -11.67 26.60 54.96
CA SER A 343 -12.95 26.11 55.51
C SER A 343 -14.01 27.22 55.52
N GLY A 344 -15.02 27.10 54.65
CA GLY A 344 -16.19 27.98 54.63
C GLY A 344 -16.61 28.56 53.27
N VAL A 345 -15.80 28.41 52.21
CA VAL A 345 -16.13 28.88 50.85
C VAL A 345 -16.33 27.70 49.91
N ALA A 346 -17.35 27.76 49.04
CA ALA A 346 -17.77 26.69 48.12
C ALA A 346 -16.58 26.08 47.36
N ALA A 347 -16.61 24.76 47.17
CA ALA A 347 -15.61 24.04 46.38
C ALA A 347 -15.57 24.58 44.94
N ALA A 348 -14.39 24.57 44.31
CA ALA A 348 -14.27 24.94 42.90
C ALA A 348 -15.21 24.08 42.05
N ALA A 349 -15.99 24.74 41.21
CA ALA A 349 -16.99 24.08 40.36
C ALA A 349 -16.37 23.04 39.43
N ALA A 350 -17.14 22.01 39.07
CA ALA A 350 -16.66 20.92 38.21
C ALA A 350 -16.16 21.44 36.84
N PRO A 351 -15.01 20.99 36.33
CA PRO A 351 -14.49 21.42 35.03
C PRO A 351 -15.40 20.96 33.88
N LEU A 352 -15.51 21.77 32.82
CA LEU A 352 -16.03 21.35 31.52
C LEU A 352 -15.07 20.39 30.83
N VAL A 353 -13.77 20.62 30.97
CA VAL A 353 -12.72 19.81 30.35
C VAL A 353 -11.85 19.21 31.44
N SER A 354 -12.10 17.94 31.76
CA SER A 354 -11.53 17.26 32.93
C SER A 354 -10.00 17.30 33.00
N TRP A 355 -9.31 17.20 31.86
CA TRP A 355 -7.85 17.24 31.81
C TRP A 355 -7.25 18.65 31.86
N CYS A 356 -8.07 19.71 31.72
CA CYS A 356 -7.59 21.08 31.87
C CYS A 356 -7.21 21.39 33.33
N ASP A 357 -7.58 20.54 34.29
CA ASP A 357 -7.12 20.63 35.67
C ASP A 357 -5.65 20.19 35.87
N ASP A 358 -5.09 19.43 34.93
CA ASP A 358 -3.75 18.85 35.02
C ASP A 358 -2.66 19.96 35.03
N PRO A 359 -1.81 20.04 36.07
CA PRO A 359 -0.78 21.08 36.15
C PRO A 359 0.31 20.99 35.07
N THR A 360 0.43 19.85 34.37
CA THR A 360 1.38 19.68 33.25
C THR A 360 0.89 20.36 31.98
N VAL A 361 -0.43 20.55 31.85
CA VAL A 361 -1.08 21.27 30.75
C VAL A 361 -0.95 22.78 30.98
N SER A 362 -0.39 23.49 30.00
CA SER A 362 -0.11 24.93 30.06
C SER A 362 -0.27 25.59 28.69
N GLY A 363 -0.63 26.88 28.67
CA GLY A 363 -0.87 27.61 27.43
C GLY A 363 -2.08 27.04 26.69
N TYR A 364 -2.13 27.28 25.38
CA TYR A 364 -3.23 26.85 24.53
C TYR A 364 -3.05 25.39 24.07
N THR A 365 -3.90 24.49 24.53
CA THR A 365 -3.89 23.05 24.21
C THR A 365 -5.28 22.61 23.81
N ILE A 366 -5.38 21.82 22.75
CA ILE A 366 -6.66 21.30 22.23
C ILE A 366 -6.59 19.80 21.97
N THR A 367 -7.71 19.12 22.14
CA THR A 367 -8.03 17.88 21.42
C THR A 367 -8.92 18.25 20.23
N ARG A 368 -9.60 17.28 19.59
CA ARG A 368 -10.54 17.55 18.50
C ARG A 368 -11.79 18.29 18.98
N ARG A 369 -12.23 18.09 20.23
CA ARG A 369 -13.47 18.67 20.80
C ARG A 369 -13.28 19.38 22.13
N GLU A 370 -12.15 19.23 22.78
CA GLU A 370 -11.90 19.84 24.08
C GLU A 370 -10.74 20.83 24.01
N GLY A 371 -10.89 21.93 24.72
CA GLY A 371 -9.98 23.05 24.67
C GLY A 371 -9.59 23.50 26.06
N CYS A 372 -8.30 23.79 26.26
CA CYS A 372 -7.77 24.31 27.51
C CYS A 372 -6.75 25.42 27.24
N ASN A 373 -6.99 26.59 27.81
CA ASN A 373 -6.04 27.70 27.79
C ASN A 373 -5.79 28.17 29.22
N LYS A 374 -4.53 28.19 29.63
CA LYS A 374 -4.10 28.69 30.93
C LYS A 374 -3.12 29.82 30.75
N LEU A 375 -3.43 30.96 31.35
CA LEU A 375 -2.62 32.16 31.29
C LEU A 375 -2.73 32.96 32.59
N ALA A 376 -1.74 33.82 32.81
CA ALA A 376 -1.84 34.88 33.80
C ALA A 376 -2.34 36.17 33.13
N VAL A 377 -3.32 36.82 33.75
CA VAL A 377 -3.76 38.17 33.40
C VAL A 377 -3.15 39.12 34.41
N VAL A 378 -2.18 39.92 33.94
CA VAL A 378 -1.48 40.92 34.75
C VAL A 378 -2.13 42.27 34.49
N ILE A 379 -2.56 42.94 35.56
CA ILE A 379 -3.32 44.18 35.51
C ILE A 379 -2.62 45.19 36.40
N ARG A 380 -2.13 46.29 35.82
CA ARG A 380 -1.52 47.40 36.54
C ARG A 380 -2.43 48.62 36.45
N TRP A 381 -2.63 49.30 37.57
CA TRP A 381 -3.30 50.60 37.59
C TRP A 381 -2.26 51.71 37.76
N ASP A 382 -2.34 52.72 36.90
CA ASP A 382 -1.56 53.93 36.97
C ASP A 382 -2.53 55.10 37.25
N HIS A 383 -2.18 56.02 38.16
CA HIS A 383 -2.95 57.23 38.47
C HIS A 383 -2.04 58.45 38.36
N ASN A 384 -2.46 59.45 37.57
CA ASN A 384 -1.68 60.66 37.30
C ASN A 384 -0.22 60.40 36.86
N GLY A 385 0.01 59.29 36.16
CA GLY A 385 1.32 58.88 35.65
C GLY A 385 2.16 58.01 36.60
N GLU A 386 1.68 57.73 37.82
CA GLU A 386 2.36 56.86 38.78
C GLU A 386 1.63 55.52 38.93
N THR A 387 2.38 54.42 39.02
CA THR A 387 1.80 53.10 39.27
C THR A 387 1.28 53.01 40.71
N VAL A 388 0.00 52.69 40.86
CA VAL A 388 -0.67 52.48 42.14
C VAL A 388 -0.44 51.05 42.63
N GLY A 389 -0.60 50.06 41.76
CA GLY A 389 -0.38 48.65 42.11
C GLY A 389 -0.70 47.69 40.96
N THR A 390 -0.34 46.42 41.17
CA THR A 390 -0.52 45.33 40.21
C THR A 390 -1.34 44.18 40.82
N ALA A 391 -2.31 43.70 40.05
CA ALA A 391 -3.02 42.45 40.28
C ALA A 391 -2.60 41.42 39.24
N VAL A 392 -2.40 40.18 39.66
CA VAL A 392 -2.12 39.05 38.77
C VAL A 392 -3.16 37.99 39.03
N PHE A 393 -3.93 37.64 38.00
CA PHE A 393 -4.93 36.58 38.04
C PHE A 393 -4.47 35.36 37.26
N ALA A 394 -4.65 34.20 37.85
CA ALA A 394 -4.67 32.92 37.16
C ALA A 394 -6.00 32.80 36.42
N VAL A 395 -5.96 32.64 35.10
CA VAL A 395 -7.14 32.38 34.27
C VAL A 395 -6.99 31.02 33.60
N ARG A 396 -8.03 30.19 33.75
CA ARG A 396 -8.22 28.97 32.97
C ARG A 396 -9.50 29.08 32.20
N GLU A 397 -9.38 28.91 30.90
CA GLU A 397 -10.48 28.88 29.96
C GLU A 397 -10.59 27.46 29.40
N GLU A 398 -11.77 26.89 29.54
CA GLU A 398 -12.11 25.55 29.09
C GLU A 398 -13.18 25.66 28.01
N ILE A 399 -13.02 24.91 26.92
CA ILE A 399 -14.01 24.84 25.85
C ILE A 399 -14.38 23.39 25.59
N LEU A 400 -15.68 23.14 25.51
CA LEU A 400 -16.22 21.86 25.11
C LEU A 400 -17.07 22.04 23.86
N LEU A 401 -16.64 21.45 22.76
CA LEU A 401 -17.35 21.40 21.49
C LEU A 401 -18.26 20.16 21.48
N GLU A 402 -19.57 20.37 21.33
CA GLU A 402 -20.52 19.26 21.39
C GLU A 402 -20.82 18.69 19.99
N ASN A 403 -21.36 17.48 19.96
CA ASN A 403 -21.99 16.91 18.76
C ASN A 403 -23.38 17.52 18.52
N LYS A 404 -23.46 18.85 18.55
CA LYS A 404 -24.64 19.68 18.34
C LYS A 404 -24.20 21.00 17.71
N ALA A 405 -25.15 21.86 17.36
CA ALA A 405 -24.90 23.25 16.98
C ALA A 405 -24.44 24.13 18.17
N VAL A 406 -23.79 23.55 19.17
CA VAL A 406 -23.53 24.17 20.46
C VAL A 406 -22.12 23.87 20.92
N PHE A 407 -21.47 24.89 21.47
CA PHE A 407 -20.26 24.71 22.27
C PHE A 407 -20.33 25.57 23.53
N ARG A 408 -19.63 25.12 24.57
CA ARG A 408 -19.61 25.78 25.87
C ARG A 408 -18.21 26.22 26.23
N GLU A 409 -18.12 27.42 26.78
CA GLU A 409 -16.92 27.97 27.36
C GLU A 409 -17.12 28.12 28.86
N ARG A 410 -16.14 27.67 29.65
CA ARG A 410 -16.10 27.93 31.08
C ARG A 410 -14.82 28.64 31.44
N MET A 411 -14.99 29.77 32.11
CA MET A 411 -13.89 30.53 32.65
C MET A 411 -13.74 30.24 34.14
N PHE A 412 -12.51 30.10 34.56
CA PHE A 412 -12.08 30.04 35.96
C PHE A 412 -11.07 31.15 36.20
N MET A 413 -11.23 31.88 37.29
CA MET A 413 -10.25 32.88 37.73
C MET A 413 -9.97 32.83 39.23
N SER A 414 -8.73 33.10 39.60
CA SER A 414 -8.29 33.27 40.97
C SER A 414 -7.08 34.22 41.00
N PRO A 415 -6.94 35.10 42.00
CA PRO A 415 -5.74 35.90 42.14
C PRO A 415 -4.52 35.03 42.48
N LEU A 416 -3.37 35.36 41.90
CA LEU A 416 -2.03 34.84 42.20
C LEU A 416 -1.22 35.83 43.06
N SER A 417 -1.48 37.12 42.88
CA SER A 417 -0.97 38.21 43.72
C SER A 417 -1.84 39.46 43.54
N LEU A 418 -2.11 40.16 44.64
CA LEU A 418 -2.81 41.45 44.67
C LEU A 418 -1.98 42.39 45.55
N ASP A 419 -1.49 43.49 44.98
CA ASP A 419 -0.80 44.52 45.76
C ASP A 419 -1.77 45.19 46.74
N ALA A 420 -1.37 45.33 48.00
CA ALA A 420 -2.21 45.90 49.06
C ALA A 420 -2.68 47.34 48.74
N SER A 421 -1.91 48.07 47.92
CA SER A 421 -2.21 49.43 47.49
C SER A 421 -3.41 49.55 46.54
N LEU A 422 -3.93 48.44 46.00
CA LEU A 422 -5.13 48.43 45.15
C LEU A 422 -6.44 48.38 45.95
N GLY A 423 -6.39 48.06 47.24
CA GLY A 423 -7.58 47.67 48.01
C GLY A 423 -8.31 46.49 47.35
N THR A 424 -9.61 46.36 47.58
CA THR A 424 -10.43 45.29 46.99
C THR A 424 -10.40 45.34 45.46
N VAL A 425 -10.16 44.21 44.80
CA VAL A 425 -10.19 44.09 43.34
C VAL A 425 -11.38 43.22 42.93
N SER A 426 -12.17 43.66 41.95
CA SER A 426 -13.33 42.92 41.47
C SER A 426 -13.32 42.75 39.95
N LEU A 427 -13.86 41.63 39.46
CA LEU A 427 -14.21 41.48 38.06
C LEU A 427 -15.50 42.28 37.79
N ASP A 428 -15.41 43.23 36.88
CA ASP A 428 -16.54 44.08 36.47
C ASP A 428 -17.44 43.34 35.48
N TYR A 429 -16.85 42.79 34.42
CA TYR A 429 -17.56 41.94 33.47
C TYR A 429 -16.63 40.92 32.80
N TRP A 430 -17.25 39.85 32.32
CA TRP A 430 -16.70 38.92 31.35
C TRP A 430 -17.57 38.93 30.10
N ASP A 431 -16.95 39.29 28.98
CA ASP A 431 -17.57 39.16 27.67
C ASP A 431 -16.88 38.09 26.85
N ALA A 432 -17.60 37.50 25.90
CA ALA A 432 -17.03 36.57 24.93
C ALA A 432 -17.85 36.62 23.65
N ILE A 433 -17.16 36.74 22.52
CA ILE A 433 -17.78 36.87 21.19
C ILE A 433 -17.60 35.60 20.38
N CYS A 434 -18.56 35.36 19.49
CA CYS A 434 -18.50 34.33 18.47
C CYS A 434 -19.04 34.90 17.15
N THR A 435 -18.26 34.85 16.07
CA THR A 435 -18.67 35.38 14.76
C THR A 435 -18.15 34.52 13.61
N PRO A 436 -18.85 34.43 12.47
CA PRO A 436 -20.21 34.96 12.20
C PRO A 436 -21.33 34.03 12.70
N ASP A 437 -22.59 34.47 12.62
CA ASP A 437 -23.81 33.64 12.75
C ASP A 437 -23.92 32.75 13.98
N CYS A 438 -23.54 33.31 15.13
CA CYS A 438 -23.45 32.59 16.38
C CYS A 438 -24.10 33.40 17.50
N ASP A 439 -25.08 32.80 18.17
CA ASP A 439 -25.70 33.39 19.35
C ASP A 439 -24.84 33.08 20.58
N GLU A 440 -24.64 34.10 21.42
CA GLU A 440 -23.96 34.00 22.70
C GLU A 440 -24.97 34.15 23.84
N ALA A 441 -25.06 33.12 24.69
CA ALA A 441 -25.94 33.13 25.85
C ALA A 441 -25.11 32.92 27.13
N TYR A 442 -25.17 33.91 28.02
CA TYR A 442 -24.61 33.75 29.36
C TYR A 442 -25.47 32.78 30.18
N GLN A 443 -24.85 31.75 30.75
CA GLN A 443 -25.56 30.81 31.63
C GLN A 443 -25.35 31.19 33.10
N GLY A 444 -26.36 31.81 33.71
CA GLY A 444 -26.48 31.94 35.17
C GLY A 444 -25.87 33.20 35.77
N THR A 445 -25.33 33.09 36.98
CA THR A 445 -24.48 34.07 37.67
C THR A 445 -23.10 33.44 37.87
N TRP A 446 -22.08 34.22 38.21
CA TRP A 446 -20.80 33.66 38.63
C TRP A 446 -20.99 32.70 39.80
N ASP A 447 -20.31 31.56 39.74
CA ASP A 447 -20.14 30.63 40.85
C ASP A 447 -18.89 31.03 41.62
N GLY A 448 -19.06 31.43 42.87
CA GLY A 448 -18.06 32.17 43.65
C GLY A 448 -18.23 33.69 43.57
N LEU A 449 -17.59 34.41 44.50
CA LEU A 449 -17.60 35.87 44.50
C LEU A 449 -16.65 36.38 43.41
N THR A 450 -16.99 37.48 42.74
CA THR A 450 -16.12 38.13 41.75
C THR A 450 -15.33 39.28 42.35
N VAL A 451 -15.04 39.20 43.65
CA VAL A 451 -14.46 40.27 44.46
C VAL A 451 -13.41 39.65 45.38
N TRP A 452 -12.18 40.14 45.34
CA TRP A 452 -11.04 39.61 46.08
C TRP A 452 -10.36 40.67 46.94
N GLU A 453 -10.09 40.32 48.19
CA GLU A 453 -9.34 41.17 49.12
C GLU A 453 -7.82 40.93 49.00
N PRO A 454 -6.99 41.98 49.07
CA PRO A 454 -5.53 41.82 48.99
C PRO A 454 -4.96 40.87 50.04
N VAL A 455 -3.85 40.21 49.68
CA VAL A 455 -2.95 39.43 50.57
C VAL A 455 -3.54 38.13 51.15
N VAL A 456 -4.86 37.99 51.32
CA VAL A 456 -5.47 36.83 52.01
C VAL A 456 -6.43 36.00 51.16
N ASP A 457 -6.90 36.53 50.03
CA ASP A 457 -7.91 35.86 49.22
C ASP A 457 -7.35 35.18 47.97
N THR A 458 -7.66 33.90 47.80
CA THR A 458 -7.26 33.05 46.68
C THR A 458 -8.42 32.17 46.20
N HIS A 459 -9.68 32.55 46.47
CA HIS A 459 -10.81 31.73 46.03
C HIS A 459 -11.00 31.81 44.51
N TRP A 460 -11.57 30.74 43.95
CA TRP A 460 -11.92 30.67 42.54
C TRP A 460 -13.32 31.22 42.29
N ALA A 461 -13.45 32.02 41.24
CA ALA A 461 -14.73 32.32 40.61
C ALA A 461 -14.79 31.63 39.25
N SER A 462 -15.98 31.14 38.87
CA SER A 462 -16.19 30.56 37.55
C SER A 462 -17.53 30.93 36.95
N ALA A 463 -17.62 30.95 35.63
CA ALA A 463 -18.88 31.14 34.92
C ALA A 463 -18.85 30.40 33.58
N THR A 464 -20.02 30.10 33.02
CA THR A 464 -20.17 29.38 31.75
C THR A 464 -20.95 30.21 30.74
N ARG A 465 -20.45 30.24 29.50
CA ARG A 465 -21.14 30.76 28.33
C ARG A 465 -21.44 29.63 27.37
N THR A 466 -22.59 29.73 26.71
CA THR A 466 -22.99 28.80 25.65
C THR A 466 -23.07 29.58 24.35
N PHE A 467 -22.49 29.00 23.31
CA PHE A 467 -22.52 29.52 21.96
C PHE A 467 -23.34 28.58 21.09
N THR A 468 -24.27 29.13 20.32
CA THR A 468 -25.13 28.36 19.42
C THR A 468 -24.90 28.81 18.00
N TRP A 469 -24.60 27.87 17.12
CA TRP A 469 -24.52 28.14 15.68
C TRP A 469 -25.93 28.25 15.10
N ASN A 470 -26.25 29.41 14.52
CA ASN A 470 -27.60 29.73 14.08
C ASN A 470 -27.96 29.14 12.70
N ASN A 471 -26.96 28.72 11.93
CA ASN A 471 -27.14 28.30 10.53
C ASN A 471 -26.78 26.82 10.29
N ALA A 472 -27.16 25.96 11.22
CA ALA A 472 -26.90 24.52 11.18
C ALA A 472 -27.80 23.76 10.19
N VAL A 473 -27.82 24.16 8.92
CA VAL A 473 -28.58 23.53 7.83
C VAL A 473 -27.78 22.38 7.20
N SER A 474 -28.43 21.31 6.76
CA SER A 474 -27.76 20.16 6.13
C SER A 474 -26.84 20.60 4.97
N GLY A 475 -25.60 20.12 4.99
CA GLY A 475 -24.58 20.41 3.98
C GLY A 475 -23.72 21.63 4.26
N THR A 476 -23.97 22.41 5.33
CA THR A 476 -23.17 23.59 5.66
C THR A 476 -22.01 23.26 6.60
N SER A 477 -20.94 24.04 6.50
CA SER A 477 -19.83 24.16 7.47
C SER A 477 -19.58 25.65 7.71
N GLN A 478 -19.22 26.01 8.94
CA GLN A 478 -18.84 27.37 9.32
C GLN A 478 -17.69 27.35 10.32
N LYS A 479 -16.72 28.21 10.07
CA LYS A 479 -15.63 28.52 10.99
C LYS A 479 -16.00 29.76 11.79
N PHE A 480 -15.72 29.71 13.09
CA PHE A 480 -16.00 30.80 14.02
C PHE A 480 -14.70 31.38 14.55
N ASP A 481 -14.64 32.70 14.50
CA ASP A 481 -13.73 33.48 15.31
C ASP A 481 -14.35 33.68 16.69
N ARG A 482 -13.53 33.45 17.72
CA ARG A 482 -13.95 33.58 19.11
C ARG A 482 -12.99 34.49 19.86
N GLY A 483 -13.53 35.26 20.80
CA GLY A 483 -12.73 36.14 21.65
C GLY A 483 -13.30 36.19 23.05
N THR A 484 -12.42 36.44 24.03
CA THR A 484 -12.74 36.47 25.45
C THR A 484 -12.20 37.77 26.05
N PHE A 485 -13.02 38.45 26.85
CA PHE A 485 -12.80 39.81 27.33
C PHE A 485 -13.01 39.89 28.83
N LEU A 486 -12.08 40.52 29.53
CA LEU A 486 -12.16 40.71 30.96
C LEU A 486 -11.91 42.15 31.31
N ASN A 487 -12.71 42.66 32.24
CA ASN A 487 -12.52 43.98 32.82
C ASN A 487 -12.54 43.90 34.34
N PHE A 488 -11.70 44.70 34.98
CA PHE A 488 -11.50 44.68 36.42
C PHE A 488 -11.59 46.08 37.00
N LYS A 489 -11.99 46.16 38.27
CA LYS A 489 -11.99 47.37 39.09
C LYS A 489 -11.12 47.16 40.33
N ALA A 490 -10.54 48.23 40.84
CA ALA A 490 -9.80 48.27 42.10
C ALA A 490 -10.37 49.38 42.99
N ALA A 491 -10.34 49.21 44.30
CA ALA A 491 -10.84 50.21 45.24
C ALA A 491 -9.92 51.45 45.31
N ALA A 492 -8.61 51.25 45.13
CA ALA A 492 -7.58 52.29 45.08
C ALA A 492 -6.90 52.34 43.68
N PRO A 493 -6.61 53.54 43.13
CA PRO A 493 -6.82 54.89 43.71
C PRO A 493 -8.32 55.15 43.96
N GLU A 494 -8.66 55.96 44.97
CA GLU A 494 -10.04 56.16 45.44
C GLU A 494 -10.99 56.35 44.25
N ALA A 495 -11.81 55.31 43.99
CA ALA A 495 -12.73 55.17 42.87
C ALA A 495 -12.16 54.81 41.47
N ALA A 496 -11.19 53.90 41.35
CA ALA A 496 -10.78 53.37 40.04
C ALA A 496 -12.00 52.87 39.23
N GLY A 497 -12.27 53.53 38.09
CA GLY A 497 -13.43 53.27 37.25
C GLY A 497 -13.31 51.98 36.43
N ALA A 498 -14.38 51.59 35.74
CA ALA A 498 -14.24 50.54 34.73
C ALA A 498 -13.31 51.07 33.62
N ALA A 499 -12.45 50.24 33.04
CA ALA A 499 -11.80 50.62 31.80
C ALA A 499 -12.87 50.92 30.73
N ALA A 500 -12.76 52.04 30.01
CA ALA A 500 -13.67 52.39 28.91
C ALA A 500 -13.50 51.37 27.77
N THR A 501 -14.22 50.27 27.90
CA THR A 501 -14.27 49.09 27.04
C THR A 501 -12.94 48.72 26.35
N ILE A 502 -12.17 47.80 26.94
CA ILE A 502 -11.09 47.13 26.21
C ILE A 502 -11.72 46.10 25.23
N LYS A 503 -12.34 46.55 24.12
CA LYS A 503 -12.67 45.65 23.00
C LYS A 503 -11.40 45.38 22.15
N PRO A 504 -11.26 44.17 21.59
CA PRO A 504 -10.58 42.98 22.13
C PRO A 504 -9.05 43.06 22.15
N SER A 505 -8.45 42.26 23.04
CA SER A 505 -7.18 41.55 22.80
C SER A 505 -7.53 40.07 22.60
N TRP A 506 -7.48 39.62 21.36
CA TRP A 506 -7.97 38.31 20.92
C TRP A 506 -7.24 37.11 21.52
N THR A 507 -8.00 36.02 21.70
CA THR A 507 -7.49 34.66 21.79
C THR A 507 -8.14 33.93 20.63
N PHE A 508 -7.52 33.89 19.45
CA PHE A 508 -7.92 32.97 18.37
C PHE A 508 -7.72 31.54 18.87
N TRP A 509 -8.78 30.97 19.43
CA TRP A 509 -8.89 29.54 19.53
C TRP A 509 -9.10 29.06 18.11
N GLY A 510 -7.99 28.71 17.44
CA GLY A 510 -7.97 28.39 16.02
C GLY A 510 -9.23 27.68 15.56
N GLU A 511 -10.00 28.40 14.75
CA GLU A 511 -11.22 28.00 14.03
C GLU A 511 -11.95 26.83 14.68
N VAL A 512 -12.83 27.14 15.65
CA VAL A 512 -13.96 26.24 15.91
C VAL A 512 -14.69 26.11 14.59
N GLU A 513 -14.81 24.90 14.08
CA GLU A 513 -15.52 24.59 12.85
C GLU A 513 -16.71 23.74 13.22
N CYS A 514 -17.91 24.24 12.96
CA CYS A 514 -19.14 23.47 13.08
C CYS A 514 -19.65 23.07 11.70
N ASP A 515 -20.20 21.87 11.61
CA ASP A 515 -20.75 21.31 10.38
C ASP A 515 -22.07 20.61 10.62
N ASN A 516 -22.88 20.52 9.55
CA ASN A 516 -24.03 19.62 9.46
C ASN A 516 -23.90 18.74 8.20
N SER A 517 -22.79 18.04 8.04
CA SER A 517 -22.52 17.29 6.80
C SER A 517 -21.61 16.07 6.94
N VAL A 518 -20.83 15.94 8.02
CA VAL A 518 -19.71 14.98 8.04
C VAL A 518 -19.99 13.64 8.70
N ALA A 519 -20.88 13.57 9.68
CA ALA A 519 -21.05 12.35 10.48
C ALA A 519 -22.13 11.41 9.93
N VAL A 520 -23.30 11.95 9.61
CA VAL A 520 -24.52 11.31 9.08
C VAL A 520 -25.36 12.45 8.49
N THR A 521 -26.23 12.20 7.49
CA THR A 521 -27.22 13.20 7.06
C THR A 521 -27.97 13.75 8.28
N ASN A 522 -28.00 15.07 8.43
CA ASN A 522 -28.61 15.79 9.58
C ASN A 522 -27.89 15.67 10.93
N SER A 523 -26.58 15.40 10.95
CA SER A 523 -25.80 15.40 12.20
C SER A 523 -24.99 16.70 12.34
N THR A 524 -25.32 17.52 13.32
CA THR A 524 -24.55 18.74 13.63
C THR A 524 -23.44 18.48 14.65
N GLY A 525 -22.32 19.15 14.55
CA GLY A 525 -21.28 19.13 15.60
C GLY A 525 -20.14 20.09 15.32
N CYS A 526 -19.38 20.41 16.36
CA CYS A 526 -18.26 21.34 16.29
C CYS A 526 -16.93 20.64 16.65
N VAL A 527 -15.85 21.06 16.01
CA VAL A 527 -14.48 20.57 16.24
C VAL A 527 -13.47 21.70 16.17
N PHE A 528 -12.30 21.54 16.78
CA PHE A 528 -11.17 22.43 16.55
C PHE A 528 -10.45 22.02 15.26
N ALA A 529 -10.60 22.82 14.20
CA ALA A 529 -10.06 22.50 12.88
C ALA A 529 -8.53 22.31 12.88
N LYS A 530 -7.82 23.02 13.77
CA LYS A 530 -6.36 22.92 13.94
C LYS A 530 -5.88 21.60 14.55
N ASN A 531 -6.74 20.83 15.22
CA ASN A 531 -6.37 19.51 15.69
C ASN A 531 -6.46 18.51 14.52
N THR A 532 -5.34 17.91 14.13
CA THR A 532 -5.31 16.84 13.13
C THR A 532 -5.53 15.48 13.81
N PRO A 533 -6.70 14.83 13.63
CA PRO A 533 -6.98 13.56 14.28
C PRO A 533 -6.20 12.41 13.64
N THR A 534 -5.98 11.34 14.41
CA THR A 534 -5.28 10.13 13.95
C THR A 534 -6.25 8.96 13.85
N TRP A 535 -6.27 8.30 12.69
CA TRP A 535 -6.98 7.05 12.48
C TRP A 535 -6.09 5.86 12.88
N GLN A 536 -6.55 5.06 13.83
CA GLN A 536 -5.91 3.79 14.16
C GLN A 536 -6.54 2.66 13.36
N THR A 537 -5.72 1.96 12.58
CA THR A 537 -6.15 0.76 11.84
C THR A 537 -6.45 -0.39 12.80
N ASN A 538 -7.49 -1.18 12.52
CA ASN A 538 -7.80 -2.41 13.24
C ASN A 538 -6.88 -3.53 12.76
N THR A 539 -5.64 -3.50 13.24
CA THR A 539 -4.61 -4.52 12.97
C THR A 539 -5.05 -5.93 13.32
N LYS A 540 -6.03 -6.14 14.21
CA LYS A 540 -6.56 -7.47 14.51
C LYS A 540 -7.54 -7.98 13.46
N ARG A 541 -8.41 -7.09 12.95
CA ARG A 541 -9.47 -7.44 12.00
C ARG A 541 -9.00 -7.53 10.56
N TYR A 542 -8.10 -6.65 10.15
CA TYR A 542 -7.57 -6.57 8.78
C TYR A 542 -6.03 -6.43 8.78
N PRO A 543 -5.31 -7.41 9.35
CA PRO A 543 -3.86 -7.32 9.55
C PRO A 543 -3.07 -7.20 8.24
N ALA A 544 -3.53 -7.80 7.13
CA ALA A 544 -2.83 -7.73 5.84
C ALA A 544 -2.93 -6.33 5.19
N ALA A 545 -4.13 -5.74 5.21
CA ALA A 545 -4.35 -4.38 4.71
C ALA A 545 -3.61 -3.34 5.56
N ALA A 546 -3.65 -3.50 6.90
CA ALA A 546 -2.91 -2.64 7.81
C ALA A 546 -1.39 -2.69 7.58
N ALA A 547 -0.83 -3.88 7.35
CA ALA A 547 0.58 -4.06 7.01
C ALA A 547 0.97 -3.33 5.72
N TYR A 548 0.12 -3.46 4.70
CA TYR A 548 0.30 -2.79 3.43
C TYR A 548 0.30 -1.26 3.57
N TYR A 549 -0.62 -0.69 4.35
CA TYR A 549 -0.65 0.76 4.60
C TYR A 549 0.58 1.23 5.39
N TRP A 550 1.02 0.46 6.38
CA TRP A 550 2.21 0.79 7.16
C TRP A 550 3.48 0.85 6.30
N VAL A 551 3.72 -0.20 5.48
CA VAL A 551 4.88 -0.24 4.57
C VAL A 551 4.89 0.99 3.68
N LEU A 552 3.79 1.29 3.02
CA LEU A 552 3.75 2.39 2.07
C LEU A 552 3.84 3.75 2.74
N ARG A 553 3.26 3.93 3.92
CA ARG A 553 3.42 5.16 4.72
C ARG A 553 4.88 5.37 5.12
N GLU A 554 5.59 4.32 5.51
CA GLU A 554 7.00 4.44 5.94
C GLU A 554 7.98 4.55 4.77
N LYS A 555 7.73 3.84 3.66
CA LYS A 555 8.68 3.74 2.54
C LYS A 555 8.45 4.76 1.42
N LEU A 556 7.21 5.10 1.06
CA LEU A 556 6.97 6.06 -0.03
C LEU A 556 7.55 7.43 0.33
N ALA A 557 8.16 8.10 -0.64
CA ALA A 557 8.88 9.37 -0.44
C ALA A 557 8.06 10.49 0.23
N ASP A 558 6.74 10.54 0.00
CA ASP A 558 5.86 11.56 0.56
C ASP A 558 5.28 11.23 1.94
N HIS A 559 5.55 10.01 2.45
CA HIS A 559 5.08 9.50 3.74
C HIS A 559 3.59 9.78 4.06
N PRO A 560 2.67 9.47 3.13
CA PRO A 560 1.29 9.92 3.21
C PRO A 560 0.57 9.37 4.45
N GLY A 561 0.07 10.27 5.30
CA GLY A 561 -0.61 9.96 6.55
C GLY A 561 0.32 9.81 7.75
N SER A 562 1.62 10.07 7.61
CA SER A 562 2.58 9.91 8.71
C SER A 562 2.64 11.13 9.63
N LYS A 563 2.36 10.90 10.92
CA LYS A 563 2.56 11.89 11.99
C LYS A 563 4.05 12.17 12.22
N LYS A 564 4.91 11.14 12.10
CA LYS A 564 6.38 11.24 12.26
C LYS A 564 7.00 12.23 11.28
N TYR A 565 6.55 12.24 10.04
CA TYR A 565 7.07 13.13 8.99
C TYR A 565 6.24 14.41 8.80
N ASN A 566 5.20 14.63 9.62
CA ASN A 566 4.26 15.75 9.49
C ASN A 566 3.63 15.84 8.08
N LYS A 567 3.19 14.70 7.56
CA LYS A 567 2.60 14.51 6.23
C LYS A 567 1.18 13.94 6.35
N PRO A 568 0.18 14.73 6.79
CA PRO A 568 -1.19 14.23 6.89
C PRO A 568 -1.76 13.92 5.50
N MET A 569 -2.72 13.01 5.45
CA MET A 569 -3.62 12.88 4.30
C MET A 569 -4.83 13.79 4.48
N HIS A 570 -5.50 14.15 3.39
CA HIS A 570 -6.69 14.98 3.41
C HIS A 570 -7.89 14.24 2.84
N ARG A 571 -9.00 14.21 3.57
CA ARG A 571 -10.22 13.51 3.12
C ARG A 571 -10.76 14.12 1.82
N MET A 572 -11.16 13.28 0.89
CA MET A 572 -11.96 13.65 -0.29
C MET A 572 -13.40 13.16 -0.10
N THR A 573 -14.41 13.99 -0.38
CA THR A 573 -15.83 13.58 -0.33
C THR A 573 -16.49 13.43 -1.69
N ASP A 574 -15.89 13.96 -2.76
CA ASP A 574 -16.39 13.83 -4.12
C ASP A 574 -16.37 12.36 -4.56
N LYS A 575 -17.57 11.79 -4.77
CA LYS A 575 -17.74 10.39 -5.14
C LYS A 575 -17.32 10.10 -6.58
N VAL A 576 -17.50 11.06 -7.49
CA VAL A 576 -17.07 10.92 -8.88
C VAL A 576 -15.55 10.88 -8.94
N GLN A 577 -14.88 11.77 -8.18
CA GLN A 577 -13.43 11.76 -8.10
C GLN A 577 -12.88 10.52 -7.37
N GLN A 578 -13.53 10.05 -6.30
CA GLN A 578 -13.16 8.78 -5.65
C GLN A 578 -13.23 7.59 -6.62
N GLU A 579 -14.31 7.51 -7.41
CA GLU A 579 -14.46 6.47 -8.41
C GLU A 579 -13.44 6.60 -9.54
N HIS A 580 -13.15 7.83 -9.99
CA HIS A 580 -12.09 8.09 -10.94
C HIS A 580 -10.73 7.61 -10.40
N ASN A 581 -10.39 7.98 -9.17
CA ASN A 581 -9.15 7.58 -8.52
C ASN A 581 -9.00 6.05 -8.50
N ARG A 582 -10.04 5.35 -8.03
CA ARG A 582 -10.07 3.89 -7.99
C ARG A 582 -9.95 3.27 -9.37
N ASN A 583 -10.63 3.84 -10.36
CA ASN A 583 -10.61 3.35 -11.74
C ASN A 583 -9.28 3.64 -12.44
N THR A 584 -8.49 4.62 -11.98
CA THR A 584 -7.14 4.89 -12.49
C THR A 584 -6.12 3.92 -11.91
N ILE A 585 -6.15 3.68 -10.59
CA ILE A 585 -5.18 2.79 -9.93
C ILE A 585 -5.55 1.31 -10.13
N CYS A 586 -6.81 0.96 -9.89
CA CYS A 586 -7.34 -0.40 -10.00
C CYS A 586 -8.10 -0.61 -11.32
N ASN A 587 -7.61 -0.05 -12.42
CA ASN A 587 -8.27 -0.13 -13.72
C ASN A 587 -8.46 -1.59 -14.18
N LYS A 588 -9.65 -1.91 -14.71
CA LYS A 588 -10.01 -3.28 -15.14
C LYS A 588 -9.73 -3.55 -16.62
N THR A 589 -9.40 -2.51 -17.38
CA THR A 589 -9.22 -2.55 -18.84
C THR A 589 -8.10 -1.61 -19.28
N GLY A 590 -7.55 -1.83 -20.46
CA GLY A 590 -6.55 -0.96 -21.08
C GLY A 590 -5.14 -1.05 -20.47
N ALA A 591 -4.31 -0.05 -20.76
CA ALA A 591 -2.95 0.03 -20.27
C ALA A 591 -2.93 0.13 -18.74
N GLY A 592 -2.02 -0.59 -18.09
CA GLY A 592 -1.92 -0.63 -16.63
C GLY A 592 -2.95 -1.50 -15.92
N LYS A 593 -3.83 -2.21 -16.68
CA LYS A 593 -4.88 -3.09 -16.16
C LYS A 593 -4.37 -3.89 -14.97
N TRP A 594 -5.06 -3.77 -13.85
CA TRP A 594 -4.80 -4.59 -12.69
C TRP A 594 -5.30 -6.01 -12.92
N THR A 595 -4.44 -6.97 -12.62
CA THR A 595 -4.73 -8.40 -12.55
C THR A 595 -4.30 -8.90 -11.19
N ALA A 596 -5.15 -9.66 -10.51
CA ALA A 596 -4.78 -10.28 -9.25
C ALA A 596 -3.53 -11.16 -9.45
N HIS A 597 -2.57 -11.02 -8.52
CA HIS A 597 -1.40 -11.88 -8.50
C HIS A 597 -1.84 -13.33 -8.23
N PRO A 598 -1.34 -14.33 -8.98
CA PRO A 598 -1.81 -15.72 -8.87
C PRO A 598 -1.56 -16.35 -7.49
N ASP A 599 -0.52 -15.92 -6.78
CA ASP A 599 -0.20 -16.42 -5.44
C ASP A 599 -0.91 -15.64 -4.31
N ALA A 600 -1.66 -14.58 -4.64
CA ALA A 600 -2.40 -13.82 -3.63
C ALA A 600 -3.53 -14.68 -3.05
N THR A 601 -3.67 -14.66 -1.73
CA THR A 601 -4.74 -15.41 -1.07
C THR A 601 -5.97 -14.52 -0.89
N GLY A 602 -7.10 -14.97 -1.43
CA GLY A 602 -8.40 -14.32 -1.21
C GLY A 602 -9.07 -14.77 0.08
N ASP A 603 -10.03 -13.98 0.56
CA ASP A 603 -10.93 -14.37 1.65
C ASP A 603 -12.35 -14.62 1.12
N THR A 604 -13.38 -14.50 1.96
CA THR A 604 -14.79 -14.67 1.57
C THR A 604 -15.25 -13.74 0.44
N GLN A 605 -14.48 -12.67 0.12
CA GLN A 605 -14.74 -11.77 -1.01
C GLN A 605 -13.67 -11.88 -2.12
N GLY A 606 -12.88 -12.95 -2.12
CA GLY A 606 -11.82 -13.20 -3.10
C GLY A 606 -10.62 -12.27 -2.94
N VAL A 607 -9.88 -12.07 -4.03
CA VAL A 607 -8.76 -11.12 -4.11
C VAL A 607 -9.24 -9.82 -4.77
N GLN A 608 -8.92 -8.69 -4.16
CA GLN A 608 -9.26 -7.36 -4.65
C GLN A 608 -8.03 -6.47 -4.76
N CYS A 609 -8.10 -5.47 -5.63
CA CYS A 609 -7.11 -4.41 -5.72
C CYS A 609 -7.27 -3.46 -4.53
N ASP A 610 -6.23 -3.33 -3.71
CA ASP A 610 -6.09 -2.26 -2.70
C ASP A 610 -5.18 -1.16 -3.24
N GLU A 611 -5.40 0.08 -2.81
CA GLU A 611 -4.65 1.25 -3.26
C GLU A 611 -4.28 2.13 -2.06
N PHE A 612 -3.09 2.71 -2.12
CA PHE A 612 -2.64 3.65 -1.10
C PHE A 612 -1.72 4.71 -1.73
N PRO A 613 -1.89 6.01 -1.46
CA PRO A 613 -2.95 6.60 -0.63
C PRO A 613 -4.36 6.33 -1.17
N PHE A 614 -5.34 6.30 -0.27
CA PHE A 614 -6.69 5.82 -0.56
C PHE A 614 -7.40 6.64 -1.64
N ALA A 615 -8.28 6.05 -2.45
CA ALA A 615 -9.10 6.84 -3.38
C ALA A 615 -9.91 7.97 -2.73
N ALA A 616 -10.23 7.83 -1.45
CA ALA A 616 -10.94 8.83 -0.64
C ALA A 616 -10.04 9.89 -0.01
N THR A 617 -8.82 10.11 -0.53
CA THR A 617 -7.91 11.16 -0.09
C THR A 617 -7.41 12.04 -1.24
N LEU A 618 -7.00 13.28 -0.93
CA LEU A 618 -6.39 14.21 -1.90
C LEU A 618 -4.95 13.81 -2.30
N GLU A 619 -4.35 12.85 -1.61
CA GLU A 619 -3.04 12.28 -1.89
C GLU A 619 -3.14 11.01 -2.75
N SER A 620 -4.35 10.62 -3.14
CA SER A 620 -4.56 9.44 -3.99
C SER A 620 -3.68 9.51 -5.24
N GLY A 621 -3.00 8.40 -5.55
CA GLY A 621 -2.26 8.29 -6.81
C GLY A 621 -3.16 8.40 -8.06
N GLY A 622 -4.48 8.31 -7.90
CA GLY A 622 -5.45 8.52 -8.98
C GLY A 622 -5.71 9.98 -9.34
N ILE A 623 -5.14 10.94 -8.59
CA ILE A 623 -5.21 12.37 -8.88
C ILE A 623 -4.05 12.73 -9.83
N PRO A 624 -4.28 13.52 -10.90
CA PRO A 624 -3.19 13.96 -11.78
C PRO A 624 -2.22 14.82 -10.96
N THR A 625 -0.91 14.54 -10.84
CA THR A 625 0.16 14.33 -11.83
C THR A 625 1.37 13.73 -11.06
N PRO A 626 2.20 12.84 -11.64
CA PRO A 626 2.28 12.39 -13.03
C PRO A 626 1.67 10.99 -13.30
N VAL A 627 0.68 10.52 -12.52
CA VAL A 627 0.17 9.14 -12.70
C VAL A 627 -0.76 9.01 -13.90
N VAL A 628 -0.40 8.10 -14.80
CA VAL A 628 -1.20 7.72 -15.98
C VAL A 628 -2.12 6.54 -15.68
N ASN A 629 -1.66 5.57 -14.88
CA ASN A 629 -2.41 4.41 -14.40
C ASN A 629 -1.69 3.76 -13.21
N GLY A 630 -2.36 2.85 -12.51
CA GLY A 630 -1.79 2.19 -11.33
C GLY A 630 -0.59 1.27 -11.57
N GLY A 631 -0.20 0.99 -12.82
CA GLY A 631 0.97 0.16 -13.14
C GLY A 631 2.32 0.79 -12.78
N ILE A 632 2.34 2.07 -12.43
CA ILE A 632 3.54 2.78 -11.95
C ILE A 632 3.62 2.87 -10.42
N CYS A 633 2.60 2.38 -9.70
CA CYS A 633 2.64 2.28 -8.24
C CYS A 633 3.56 1.12 -7.82
N ALA A 634 4.03 1.13 -6.58
CA ALA A 634 4.64 -0.04 -5.96
C ALA A 634 3.62 -1.19 -5.96
N GLN A 635 3.97 -2.33 -6.57
CA GLN A 635 3.05 -3.46 -6.75
C GLN A 635 3.33 -4.53 -5.69
N LEU A 636 2.33 -4.87 -4.89
CA LEU A 636 2.48 -5.83 -3.78
C LEU A 636 1.36 -6.89 -3.80
N PHE A 637 1.51 -7.97 -3.04
CA PHE A 637 0.42 -8.90 -2.79
C PHE A 637 0.52 -9.55 -1.40
N ALA A 638 -0.63 -9.88 -0.83
CA ALA A 638 -0.73 -10.61 0.43
C ALA A 638 -1.03 -12.10 0.17
N GLN A 639 -0.28 -12.97 0.83
CA GLN A 639 -0.42 -14.43 0.71
C GLN A 639 -0.43 -15.08 2.09
N LYS A 640 -1.41 -15.95 2.31
CA LYS A 640 -1.49 -16.82 3.48
C LYS A 640 -0.52 -17.98 3.30
N GLN A 641 0.27 -18.23 4.33
CA GLN A 641 1.25 -19.29 4.41
C GLN A 641 0.60 -20.56 4.99
N ASP A 642 1.27 -21.70 4.84
CA ASP A 642 0.79 -23.00 5.33
C ASP A 642 0.62 -23.05 6.85
N ASP A 643 1.39 -22.25 7.60
CA ASP A 643 1.29 -22.11 9.06
C ASP A 643 0.12 -21.22 9.51
N GLY A 644 -0.68 -20.71 8.57
CA GLY A 644 -1.82 -19.84 8.82
C GLY A 644 -1.46 -18.37 8.98
N THR A 645 -0.18 -18.00 9.01
CA THR A 645 0.25 -16.59 9.00
C THR A 645 0.11 -16.00 7.60
N TRP A 646 0.03 -14.69 7.52
CA TRP A 646 0.06 -13.92 6.29
C TRP A 646 1.43 -13.29 6.10
N ARG A 647 1.80 -13.05 4.84
CA ARG A 647 2.98 -12.27 4.46
C ARG A 647 2.63 -11.31 3.34
N LEU A 648 3.32 -10.18 3.31
CA LEU A 648 3.29 -9.23 2.22
C LEU A 648 4.53 -9.43 1.34
N PHE A 649 4.33 -9.51 0.03
CA PHE A 649 5.38 -9.69 -0.95
C PHE A 649 5.30 -8.61 -2.03
N ASP A 650 6.42 -8.33 -2.68
CA ASP A 650 6.43 -7.59 -3.94
C ASP A 650 5.75 -8.43 -5.02
N ASP A 651 4.92 -7.80 -5.85
CA ASP A 651 4.38 -8.43 -7.06
C ASP A 651 5.52 -8.58 -8.05
N ASP A 652 6.01 -9.80 -8.14
CA ASP A 652 7.20 -10.15 -8.89
C ASP A 652 6.96 -10.12 -10.42
N GLY A 653 5.71 -9.92 -10.86
CA GLY A 653 5.35 -9.56 -12.24
C GLY A 653 5.81 -8.16 -12.64
N TYR A 654 6.27 -7.37 -11.68
CA TYR A 654 6.84 -6.03 -11.86
C TYR A 654 8.27 -5.98 -11.31
N ASP A 655 8.99 -4.90 -11.64
CA ASP A 655 10.25 -4.63 -10.96
C ASP A 655 9.97 -4.24 -9.49
N PRO A 656 10.86 -4.59 -8.54
CA PRO A 656 10.72 -4.23 -7.14
C PRO A 656 10.56 -2.71 -6.96
N PRO A 657 9.87 -2.26 -5.90
CA PRO A 657 9.69 -0.85 -5.64
C PRO A 657 11.02 -0.08 -5.60
N THR A 658 11.01 1.12 -6.17
CA THR A 658 12.10 2.11 -6.02
C THR A 658 11.86 3.04 -4.83
N TRP A 659 10.65 2.97 -4.25
CA TRP A 659 10.08 3.85 -3.23
C TRP A 659 9.98 5.33 -3.63
N LYS A 660 10.21 5.62 -4.91
CA LYS A 660 9.94 6.91 -5.56
C LYS A 660 8.57 6.95 -6.22
N GLU A 661 7.84 5.84 -6.21
CA GLU A 661 6.45 5.79 -6.63
C GLU A 661 5.62 6.72 -5.74
N ILE A 662 4.53 7.27 -6.28
CA ILE A 662 3.64 8.14 -5.50
C ILE A 662 2.51 7.37 -4.81
N CYS A 663 2.42 6.07 -5.10
CA CYS A 663 1.35 5.19 -4.67
C CYS A 663 1.85 3.75 -4.58
N GLY A 664 1.12 2.93 -3.85
CA GLY A 664 1.13 1.48 -3.96
C GLY A 664 -0.21 0.95 -4.46
N ARG A 665 -0.15 -0.26 -5.02
CA ARG A 665 -1.28 -1.06 -5.46
C ARG A 665 -1.04 -2.51 -5.08
N ALA A 666 -2.02 -3.17 -4.47
CA ALA A 666 -1.84 -4.55 -4.00
C ALA A 666 -2.97 -5.52 -4.34
N SER A 667 -2.60 -6.79 -4.54
CA SER A 667 -3.54 -7.92 -4.52
C SER A 667 -3.81 -8.34 -3.07
N MET A 668 -5.02 -8.07 -2.58
CA MET A 668 -5.36 -8.11 -1.15
C MET A 668 -6.63 -8.94 -0.89
N PRO A 669 -6.79 -9.59 0.28
CA PRO A 669 -8.04 -10.24 0.65
C PRO A 669 -9.19 -9.23 0.67
N GLY A 670 -10.27 -9.55 -0.04
CA GLY A 670 -11.34 -8.61 -0.36
C GLY A 670 -12.09 -8.07 0.86
N LYS A 671 -12.37 -8.93 1.85
CA LYS A 671 -13.04 -8.53 3.10
C LYS A 671 -12.11 -7.66 3.94
N GLN A 672 -10.82 -8.01 4.08
CA GLN A 672 -9.87 -7.17 4.83
C GLN A 672 -9.71 -5.78 4.19
N ASN A 673 -9.52 -5.71 2.87
CA ASN A 673 -9.46 -4.47 2.10
C ASN A 673 -10.76 -3.64 2.26
N GLY A 674 -11.91 -4.28 2.05
CA GLY A 674 -13.21 -3.64 2.14
C GLY A 674 -13.52 -3.08 3.53
N ASP A 675 -13.31 -3.87 4.59
CA ASP A 675 -13.58 -3.48 5.98
C ASP A 675 -12.58 -2.43 6.51
N ALA A 676 -11.34 -2.41 6.00
CA ALA A 676 -10.37 -1.38 6.34
C ALA A 676 -10.78 0.00 5.79
N GLY A 677 -11.29 0.04 4.56
CA GLY A 677 -11.72 1.28 3.91
C GLY A 677 -13.15 1.73 4.25
N ARG A 678 -14.05 0.80 4.59
CA ARG A 678 -15.50 1.05 4.75
C ARG A 678 -16.01 0.70 6.15
N GLY A 679 -17.27 1.04 6.41
CA GLY A 679 -17.93 0.73 7.67
C GLY A 679 -17.17 1.33 8.86
N PRO A 680 -16.76 0.52 9.85
CA PRO A 680 -16.05 1.02 11.02
C PRO A 680 -14.57 1.35 10.80
N GLY A 681 -14.00 1.04 9.62
CA GLY A 681 -12.66 1.44 9.21
C GLY A 681 -12.53 2.93 8.92
N LEU A 682 -11.81 3.30 7.85
CA LEU A 682 -11.52 4.70 7.52
C LEU A 682 -12.77 5.58 7.41
N SER A 683 -13.84 5.10 6.75
CA SER A 683 -15.09 5.87 6.64
C SER A 683 -15.74 6.15 7.99
N GLY A 684 -15.70 5.19 8.92
CA GLY A 684 -16.25 5.33 10.25
C GLY A 684 -15.44 6.30 11.11
N PHE A 685 -14.12 6.29 10.94
CA PHE A 685 -13.23 7.29 11.56
C PHE A 685 -13.57 8.71 11.10
N PHE A 686 -13.78 8.95 9.80
CA PHE A 686 -14.15 10.29 9.31
C PHE A 686 -15.42 10.83 9.98
N THR A 687 -16.40 9.97 10.21
CA THR A 687 -17.62 10.29 10.96
C THR A 687 -17.32 10.59 12.44
N LYS A 688 -16.58 9.71 13.13
CA LYS A 688 -16.28 9.84 14.57
C LYS A 688 -15.44 11.09 14.86
N ALA A 689 -14.38 11.33 14.10
CA ALA A 689 -13.45 12.46 14.27
C ALA A 689 -13.93 13.76 13.58
N ARG A 690 -15.08 13.71 12.91
CA ARG A 690 -15.63 14.78 12.06
C ARG A 690 -14.59 15.41 11.13
N VAL A 691 -13.97 14.59 10.28
CA VAL A 691 -12.99 15.06 9.27
C VAL A 691 -13.75 15.58 8.05
N GLN A 692 -13.63 16.87 7.75
CA GLN A 692 -14.28 17.55 6.61
C GLN A 692 -13.65 17.16 5.26
N ASN A 693 -14.30 17.54 4.15
CA ASN A 693 -13.63 17.53 2.85
C ASN A 693 -12.41 18.46 2.90
N GLY A 694 -11.25 17.98 2.43
CA GLY A 694 -9.96 18.66 2.59
C GLY A 694 -9.42 18.67 4.03
N GLY A 695 -10.11 18.02 4.98
CA GLY A 695 -9.65 17.93 6.37
C GLY A 695 -8.47 16.97 6.51
N ALA A 696 -7.41 17.43 7.17
CA ALA A 696 -6.20 16.66 7.45
C ALA A 696 -6.46 15.54 8.47
N PHE A 697 -5.80 14.39 8.31
CA PHE A 697 -5.75 13.30 9.28
C PHE A 697 -4.45 12.50 9.15
N TYR A 698 -4.02 11.90 10.26
CA TYR A 698 -2.93 10.93 10.28
C TYR A 698 -3.47 9.51 10.33
N MET A 699 -2.61 8.53 10.00
CA MET A 699 -2.88 7.11 10.21
C MET A 699 -1.80 6.52 11.12
N GLU A 700 -2.24 5.63 12.01
CA GLU A 700 -1.40 4.77 12.83
C GLU A 700 -1.75 3.30 12.62
N VAL A 701 -0.74 2.44 12.66
CA VAL A 701 -0.82 0.99 12.59
C VAL A 701 -0.24 0.42 13.89
N PRO A 702 -1.02 0.37 14.98
CA PRO A 702 -0.49 0.29 16.34
C PRO A 702 0.49 -0.87 16.60
N GLN A 703 0.25 -2.05 16.03
CA GLN A 703 1.11 -3.21 16.21
C GLN A 703 2.44 -3.15 15.42
N MET A 704 2.62 -2.12 14.57
CA MET A 704 3.77 -1.97 13.68
C MET A 704 4.56 -0.67 13.92
N GLU A 705 4.08 0.26 14.74
CA GLU A 705 4.80 1.53 15.00
C GLU A 705 6.18 1.35 15.64
N GLY A 706 6.45 0.18 16.23
CA GLY A 706 7.77 -0.20 16.76
C GLY A 706 8.68 -0.95 15.79
N CYS A 707 8.22 -1.26 14.59
CA CYS A 707 8.99 -1.99 13.58
C CYS A 707 9.91 -1.06 12.78
N ASN A 708 11.01 -1.61 12.27
CA ASN A 708 11.84 -0.96 11.25
C ASN A 708 11.34 -1.38 9.86
N PRO A 709 11.00 -0.44 8.95
CA PRO A 709 10.58 -0.77 7.59
C PRO A 709 11.67 -1.44 6.73
N ASP A 710 12.93 -1.49 7.20
CA ASP A 710 14.04 -2.15 6.51
C ASP A 710 14.39 -3.54 7.08
N ASP A 711 13.74 -3.96 8.18
CA ASP A 711 14.01 -5.23 8.87
C ASP A 711 12.79 -6.15 8.92
N VAL A 712 12.96 -7.35 9.47
CA VAL A 712 11.87 -8.29 9.75
C VAL A 712 10.92 -7.71 10.80
N CYS A 713 9.62 -7.65 10.51
CA CYS A 713 8.58 -7.24 11.45
C CYS A 713 7.61 -8.39 11.70
N VAL A 714 7.53 -8.86 12.94
CA VAL A 714 6.61 -9.95 13.33
C VAL A 714 5.49 -9.37 14.18
N ILE A 715 4.28 -9.32 13.62
CA ILE A 715 3.08 -8.98 14.38
C ILE A 715 2.65 -10.22 15.17
N ARG A 716 2.44 -10.05 16.48
CA ARG A 716 1.90 -11.10 17.35
C ARG A 716 0.40 -10.83 17.62
N PRO A 717 -0.43 -11.88 17.74
CA PRO A 717 -1.88 -11.75 17.98
C PRO A 717 -2.27 -10.90 19.20
#